data_AF-A0AAU9XRG2-F1
#
_entry.id   AF-A0AAU9XRG2-F1
#
_cell.length_a   1.000
_cell.length_b   1.000
_cell.length_c   1.000
_cell.angle_alpha   90.00
_cell.angle_beta   90.00
_cell.angle_gamma   90.00
#
_symmetry.space_group_name_H-M   'P 1'
#
loop_
_entity.id
_entity.type
_entity.pdbx_description
1 polymer ?
#
loop_
_entity_poly.entity_id
_entity_poly.type
_entity_poly.pdbx_seq_one_letter_code
_entity_poly.pdbx_strand_id
1 'polypeptide(L)'
;MVRIFSGLNSVALLRSVVLTRRLHCRSFLSSQISEIMKLYTDRGNPFLLSILAAKNLAGVPLTVQYINYEDGSKFNCPGNRKLPVLEAEHGILLYSTNSICRYLLDLKRNSEETPDPSKEAVVDQWVEWESITLQPVLFKHLVSSIGLGRQTSGHFDDLMKLLTHADQALSAHKFFSGDQLGLADVILWGSLHLLFISDSSFSAADPQMNNVKRWYGHLMSQDVFHKSSSQVTGGKGVSTFKDSLLAMSGTQVPPSSKPQEVTKSKQSIKGSQPPRQEKGNGVPQDEAVQARVASSEEIAEAVKNWNHGSKNRPKSRRLVDPILPIEGEKNILITSALPYVNNVPHLGNIIGCVLSADVFARYCRLRQYNTLYICGTDEYGTATETKALEEGLTPQQICDKYFKIHKEVYEWFKIKFDFFGRTTTQQQTEIAQDIFWRLHKQDHLVEDTLEQLQCVDCKRFLADRFVEGTCPFCNFEDARGDQCDSCGKLINAIELKKPRCKVCGGTPKVRSSKHLFLNLTKLESSLKSWVDKSSTEGTWTSNARHITRGWIQEGLRPRCITRDLKWGTPVPLEGYTDKVFYVWFDAPIGYLSITANYTKEWEKWWKNPQQVTLHQFMAKDNVPFHTVVFPCTLIGADDNYSLLNSISATEYLNYEDDKFSKSRGLGVFGNDAADTGIPADIWRFYLLYMRPENQDSAFSWTDFVSRNNSELLNNFGNFINRALMFVQNFFGGAIPLIDLTDEDKNFIALINKELKTYIDDLEKMRLREGLRGVLNISKLGNQYFQSNQPWVLVKGSESDRSRAGTVISLAANLSWQLSVLIHPYMPGVSEEIQRQLQVSDDGNVVLDNFIPYLQPGHKIGKPKPLFQKIDASVADQFRAKYGGNKQKQKKQTAGEEAANTSDGNAADMDVATLQAEITKQGDKVRKLKTEKAEKEKVDAEVAILLALKKKLAVAEGKDPNEQENNSKGKKKGKKK
;
A
#
# COMPACT_ATOMS: atom_id res chain seq x y z
N MET A 1 12.89 -6.01 45.76
CA MET A 1 14.03 -5.69 44.87
C MET A 1 13.64 -6.02 43.43
N VAL A 2 13.63 -4.97 42.59
CA VAL A 2 13.66 -4.95 41.12
C VAL A 2 12.63 -5.83 40.38
N ARG A 3 11.42 -5.26 40.26
CA ARG A 3 10.63 -5.28 39.02
C ARG A 3 10.84 -3.95 38.28
N ILE A 4 10.28 -3.90 37.08
CA ILE A 4 9.84 -2.75 36.26
C ILE A 4 10.74 -2.36 35.07
N PHE A 5 10.21 -2.62 33.86
CA PHE A 5 9.90 -1.73 32.70
C PHE A 5 9.96 -2.54 31.39
N SER A 6 8.86 -2.90 30.71
CA SER A 6 7.85 -2.12 29.94
C SER A 6 8.19 -2.02 28.44
N GLY A 7 7.19 -2.28 27.59
CA GLY A 7 7.31 -2.29 26.14
C GLY A 7 7.47 -0.92 25.48
N LEU A 8 7.92 -0.93 24.22
CA LEU A 8 7.77 0.17 23.28
C LEU A 8 7.71 -0.38 21.84
N ASN A 9 6.97 0.37 21.04
CA ASN A 9 6.36 0.03 19.76
C ASN A 9 7.30 -0.16 18.57
N SER A 10 6.66 -0.71 17.52
CA SER A 10 7.10 -0.87 16.13
C SER A 10 7.81 -2.18 15.94
N VAL A 11 7.16 -3.19 15.31
CA VAL A 11 7.95 -4.05 14.41
C VAL A 11 7.26 -4.95 13.39
N ALA A 12 7.39 -4.54 12.13
CA ALA A 12 7.58 -5.43 10.99
C ALA A 12 9.06 -5.48 10.53
N LEU A 13 9.92 -4.56 10.98
CA LEU A 13 11.38 -4.76 10.94
C LEU A 13 11.86 -5.87 11.91
N LEU A 14 11.05 -6.27 12.90
CA LEU A 14 11.38 -7.30 13.89
C LEU A 14 10.58 -8.57 13.62
N ARG A 15 10.12 -8.86 12.40
CA ARG A 15 9.96 -10.30 12.04
C ARG A 15 11.20 -10.87 11.36
N SER A 16 12.02 -10.01 10.75
CA SER A 16 13.44 -10.31 10.51
C SER A 16 14.19 -10.36 11.86
N VAL A 17 14.03 -9.35 12.72
CA VAL A 17 14.80 -9.23 13.99
C VAL A 17 14.23 -9.99 15.22
N VAL A 18 12.93 -10.32 15.34
CA VAL A 18 12.41 -11.16 16.47
C VAL A 18 12.75 -12.63 16.26
N LEU A 19 12.83 -13.13 15.02
CA LEU A 19 13.31 -14.51 14.81
C LEU A 19 14.79 -14.64 15.23
N THR A 20 15.60 -13.59 15.04
CA THR A 20 16.99 -13.53 15.51
C THR A 20 17.11 -13.31 17.02
N ARG A 21 16.15 -12.64 17.67
CA ARG A 21 16.18 -12.38 19.14
C ARG A 21 15.55 -13.46 20.02
N ARG A 22 14.65 -14.31 19.51
CA ARG A 22 14.17 -15.49 20.29
C ARG A 22 15.16 -16.67 20.29
N LEU A 23 16.22 -16.63 19.48
CA LEU A 23 17.29 -17.64 19.48
C LEU A 23 18.40 -17.37 20.53
N HIS A 24 18.32 -16.27 21.30
CA HIS A 24 19.32 -15.90 22.32
C HIS A 24 19.04 -16.43 23.74
N CYS A 25 18.03 -17.28 23.95
CA CYS A 25 17.89 -18.05 25.18
C CYS A 25 18.24 -19.52 24.92
N ARG A 26 19.53 -19.79 24.68
CA ARG A 26 20.07 -21.16 24.51
C ARG A 26 20.69 -21.75 25.78
N SER A 27 20.29 -21.27 26.97
CA SER A 27 20.68 -21.94 28.23
C SER A 27 19.80 -23.15 28.57
N PHE A 28 18.89 -23.57 27.68
CA PHE A 28 18.03 -24.74 27.86
C PHE A 28 17.99 -25.73 26.68
N LEU A 29 18.85 -25.55 25.65
CA LEU A 29 18.87 -26.39 24.45
C LEU A 29 20.30 -26.88 24.12
N SER A 30 20.97 -27.41 25.13
CA SER A 30 22.18 -28.21 24.99
C SER A 30 21.85 -29.67 25.31
N SER A 31 21.24 -30.35 24.35
CA SER A 31 21.32 -31.80 24.12
C SER A 31 20.26 -32.19 23.09
N GLN A 32 20.69 -32.92 22.05
CA GLN A 32 19.88 -33.52 20.98
C GLN A 32 19.53 -32.62 19.77
N ILE A 33 20.49 -32.46 18.85
CA ILE A 33 20.15 -32.32 17.42
C ILE A 33 19.93 -33.75 16.91
N SER A 34 18.68 -34.24 16.91
CA SER A 34 18.36 -35.59 16.39
C SER A 34 17.27 -35.63 15.32
N GLU A 35 16.73 -34.50 14.88
CA GLU A 35 15.75 -34.46 13.78
C GLU A 35 16.35 -33.83 12.52
N ILE A 36 16.38 -34.60 11.43
CA ILE A 36 16.87 -34.13 10.13
C ILE A 36 15.80 -33.24 9.49
N MET A 37 16.13 -31.96 9.25
CA MET A 37 15.26 -31.01 8.55
C MET A 37 14.87 -31.53 7.15
N LYS A 38 13.64 -31.27 6.71
CA LYS A 38 13.11 -31.71 5.41
C LYS A 38 12.77 -30.51 4.54
N LEU A 39 13.33 -30.46 3.33
CA LEU A 39 13.00 -29.47 2.30
C LEU A 39 12.14 -30.11 1.23
N TYR A 40 10.92 -29.62 1.05
CA TYR A 40 10.02 -30.07 0.00
C TYR A 40 10.10 -29.12 -1.19
N THR A 41 10.31 -29.67 -2.38
CA THR A 41 10.54 -28.91 -3.62
C THR A 41 10.16 -29.73 -4.84
N ASP A 42 9.94 -29.11 -5.99
CA ASP A 42 9.85 -29.78 -7.28
C ASP A 42 11.25 -29.99 -7.90
N ARG A 43 11.36 -30.97 -8.82
CA ARG A 43 12.61 -31.19 -9.56
C ARG A 43 12.85 -30.02 -10.51
N GLY A 44 14.08 -29.52 -10.52
CA GLY A 44 14.42 -28.38 -11.37
C GLY A 44 13.97 -27.03 -10.82
N ASN A 45 13.64 -26.93 -9.53
CA ASN A 45 13.33 -25.64 -8.90
C ASN A 45 14.60 -24.76 -8.78
N PRO A 46 14.63 -23.55 -9.38
CA PRO A 46 15.82 -22.69 -9.36
C PRO A 46 16.23 -22.23 -7.95
N PHE A 47 15.28 -22.11 -7.01
CA PHE A 47 15.57 -21.66 -5.66
C PHE A 47 16.45 -22.64 -4.87
N LEU A 48 16.53 -23.90 -5.28
CA LEU A 48 17.40 -24.90 -4.66
C LEU A 48 18.87 -24.52 -4.72
N LEU A 49 19.29 -23.72 -5.69
CA LEU A 49 20.67 -23.24 -5.79
C LEU A 49 21.07 -22.53 -4.49
N SER A 50 20.36 -21.46 -4.14
CA SER A 50 20.64 -20.66 -2.95
C SER A 50 20.47 -21.46 -1.65
N ILE A 51 19.46 -22.33 -1.55
CA ILE A 51 19.19 -23.13 -0.35
C ILE A 51 20.28 -24.15 -0.10
N LEU A 52 20.75 -24.85 -1.15
CA LEU A 52 21.84 -25.82 -1.00
C LEU A 52 23.18 -25.13 -0.76
N ALA A 53 23.42 -23.95 -1.34
CA ALA A 53 24.60 -23.15 -1.01
C ALA A 53 24.58 -22.71 0.45
N ALA A 54 23.44 -22.21 0.96
CA ALA A 54 23.26 -21.84 2.36
C ALA A 54 23.47 -23.04 3.30
N LYS A 55 22.86 -24.20 2.98
CA LYS A 55 23.05 -25.46 3.71
C LYS A 55 24.52 -25.85 3.79
N ASN A 56 25.21 -25.86 2.65
CA ASN A 56 26.60 -26.30 2.56
C ASN A 56 27.56 -25.32 3.26
N LEU A 57 27.27 -24.01 3.23
CA LEU A 57 28.02 -23.01 4.01
C LEU A 57 27.78 -23.16 5.51
N ALA A 58 26.54 -23.49 5.92
CA ALA A 58 26.14 -23.68 7.30
C ALA A 58 26.63 -25.00 7.90
N GLY A 59 26.85 -26.03 7.08
CA GLY A 59 27.25 -27.38 7.54
C GLY A 59 26.12 -28.16 8.21
N VAL A 60 24.85 -27.85 7.90
CA VAL A 60 23.68 -28.43 8.57
C VAL A 60 23.06 -29.60 7.78
N PRO A 61 22.57 -30.65 8.45
CA PRO A 61 21.88 -31.77 7.79
C PRO A 61 20.52 -31.31 7.26
N LEU A 62 20.25 -31.58 5.97
CA LEU A 62 19.00 -31.24 5.29
C LEU A 62 18.70 -32.30 4.23
N THR A 63 17.53 -32.93 4.33
CA THR A 63 17.02 -33.92 3.36
C THR A 63 16.06 -33.24 2.39
N VAL A 64 16.34 -33.34 1.09
CA VAL A 64 15.48 -32.79 0.03
C VAL A 64 14.49 -33.85 -0.43
N GLN A 65 13.20 -33.54 -0.39
CA GLN A 65 12.10 -34.36 -0.88
C GLN A 65 11.48 -33.73 -2.12
N TYR A 66 11.53 -34.46 -3.23
CA TYR A 66 10.95 -34.01 -4.49
C TYR A 66 9.46 -34.38 -4.56
N ILE A 67 8.60 -33.39 -4.77
CA ILE A 67 7.14 -33.57 -4.88
C ILE A 67 6.61 -32.94 -6.17
N ASN A 68 5.50 -33.46 -6.69
CA ASN A 68 4.79 -32.90 -7.85
C ASN A 68 3.74 -31.88 -7.39
N TYR A 69 3.52 -30.83 -8.19
CA TYR A 69 2.54 -29.75 -7.93
C TYR A 69 1.08 -30.23 -7.73
N GLU A 70 0.78 -31.46 -8.18
CA GLU A 70 -0.56 -32.08 -8.17
C GLU A 70 -0.80 -33.02 -6.99
N ASP A 71 0.24 -33.48 -6.29
CA ASP A 71 0.14 -34.39 -5.13
C ASP A 71 -0.20 -33.59 -3.84
N GLY A 72 -1.40 -32.99 -3.82
CA GLY A 72 -1.90 -32.14 -2.74
C GLY A 72 -2.30 -32.85 -1.44
N SER A 73 -2.03 -34.16 -1.29
CA SER A 73 -2.49 -34.96 -0.15
C SER A 73 -1.52 -35.00 1.03
N LYS A 74 -0.30 -34.46 0.91
CA LYS A 74 0.75 -34.58 1.94
C LYS A 74 0.99 -33.32 2.77
N PHE A 75 0.39 -32.18 2.44
CA PHE A 75 0.56 -30.92 3.18
C PHE A 75 -0.78 -30.29 3.55
N ASN A 76 -1.07 -30.24 4.85
CA ASN A 76 -2.19 -29.50 5.39
C ASN A 76 -1.82 -28.00 5.49
N CYS A 77 -1.62 -27.35 4.34
CA CYS A 77 -1.21 -25.95 4.26
C CYS A 77 -2.36 -25.08 3.69
N PRO A 78 -2.89 -24.08 4.43
CA PRO A 78 -3.94 -23.20 3.93
C PRO A 78 -3.34 -22.05 3.12
N GLY A 79 -3.52 -22.08 1.78
CA GLY A 79 -3.12 -20.99 0.88
C GLY A 79 -2.30 -21.46 -0.33
N ASN A 80 -2.27 -20.66 -1.39
CA ASN A 80 -1.69 -20.99 -2.69
C ASN A 80 -0.33 -21.73 -2.64
N ARG A 81 -0.28 -22.86 -3.35
CA ARG A 81 0.83 -23.80 -3.54
C ARG A 81 2.11 -23.10 -4.00
N LYS A 82 3.10 -22.85 -3.11
CA LYS A 82 4.44 -22.37 -3.50
C LYS A 82 5.53 -23.26 -2.89
N LEU A 83 6.37 -23.83 -3.76
CA LEU A 83 7.59 -24.56 -3.41
C LEU A 83 8.80 -23.64 -3.66
N PRO A 84 9.89 -23.77 -2.88
CA PRO A 84 10.16 -24.79 -1.86
C PRO A 84 9.63 -24.45 -0.45
N VAL A 85 9.44 -25.48 0.38
CA VAL A 85 9.03 -25.36 1.79
C VAL A 85 10.00 -26.12 2.69
N LEU A 86 10.55 -25.45 3.71
CA LEU A 86 11.37 -26.09 4.74
C LEU A 86 10.50 -26.43 5.95
N GLU A 87 10.52 -27.69 6.35
CA GLU A 87 10.09 -28.17 7.66
C GLU A 87 11.30 -28.22 8.59
N ALA A 88 11.37 -27.23 9.47
CA ALA A 88 12.38 -27.10 10.52
C ALA A 88 11.90 -27.79 11.81
N GLU A 89 12.77 -27.84 12.83
CA GLU A 89 12.46 -28.45 14.13
C GLU A 89 11.18 -27.86 14.76
N HIS A 90 10.45 -28.67 15.53
CA HIS A 90 9.22 -28.29 16.24
C HIS A 90 8.04 -27.85 15.32
N GLY A 91 8.01 -28.33 14.07
CA GLY A 91 6.90 -28.09 13.15
C GLY A 91 6.86 -26.68 12.54
N ILE A 92 7.98 -25.96 12.58
CA ILE A 92 8.10 -24.64 11.93
C ILE A 92 8.21 -24.86 10.42
N LEU A 93 7.27 -24.28 9.66
CA LEU A 93 7.27 -24.30 8.20
C LEU A 93 7.71 -22.93 7.63
N LEU A 94 8.78 -22.91 6.84
CA LEU A 94 9.25 -21.74 6.11
C LEU A 94 8.95 -21.87 4.62
N TYR A 95 8.31 -20.85 4.03
CA TYR A 95 7.79 -20.88 2.65
C TYR A 95 8.55 -19.95 1.68
N SER A 96 9.55 -19.22 2.17
CA SER A 96 10.34 -18.26 1.39
C SER A 96 11.79 -18.72 1.32
N THR A 97 12.34 -18.80 0.11
CA THR A 97 13.76 -19.09 -0.15
C THR A 97 14.68 -18.22 0.70
N ASN A 98 14.42 -16.90 0.77
CA ASN A 98 15.27 -15.96 1.51
C ASN A 98 15.20 -16.21 3.02
N SER A 99 14.01 -16.57 3.54
CA SER A 99 13.83 -16.95 4.95
C SER A 99 14.51 -18.29 5.27
N ILE A 100 14.44 -19.26 4.36
CA ILE A 100 15.10 -20.56 4.48
C ILE A 100 16.62 -20.37 4.53
N CYS A 101 17.20 -19.62 3.58
CA CYS A 101 18.63 -19.35 3.53
C CYS A 101 19.14 -18.63 4.78
N ARG A 102 18.39 -17.64 5.28
CA ARG A 102 18.72 -16.94 6.52
C ARG A 102 18.72 -17.88 7.71
N TYR A 103 17.66 -18.66 7.88
CA TYR A 103 17.55 -19.65 8.95
C TYR A 103 18.72 -20.64 8.94
N LEU A 104 19.06 -21.20 7.79
CA LEU A 104 20.17 -22.15 7.66
C LEU A 104 21.52 -21.52 8.04
N LEU A 105 21.81 -20.30 7.58
CA LEU A 105 23.07 -19.61 7.90
C LEU A 105 23.13 -19.17 9.36
N ASP A 106 22.00 -18.78 9.97
CA ASP A 106 21.94 -18.41 11.39
C ASP A 106 22.19 -19.60 12.32
N LEU A 107 21.88 -20.84 11.90
CA LEU A 107 22.22 -22.04 12.68
C LEU A 107 23.73 -22.23 12.89
N LYS A 108 24.57 -21.64 12.05
CA LYS A 108 26.04 -21.68 12.16
C LYS A 108 26.60 -20.59 13.09
N ARG A 109 25.84 -19.53 13.40
CA ARG A 109 26.32 -18.42 14.23
C ARG A 109 26.45 -18.85 15.69
N ASN A 110 27.61 -18.59 16.30
CA ASN A 110 27.81 -18.81 17.73
C ASN A 110 26.88 -17.89 18.53
N SER A 111 26.27 -18.40 19.61
CA SER A 111 25.25 -17.71 20.42
C SER A 111 25.72 -16.46 21.17
N GLU A 112 26.99 -16.06 21.03
CA GLU A 112 27.60 -14.95 21.76
C GLU A 112 27.84 -13.69 20.90
N GLU A 113 27.71 -13.79 19.56
CA GLU A 113 27.86 -12.63 18.67
C GLU A 113 26.50 -12.01 18.35
N THR A 114 26.23 -10.83 18.93
CA THR A 114 25.07 -10.03 18.54
C THR A 114 25.30 -9.41 17.15
N PRO A 115 24.36 -9.57 16.18
CA PRO A 115 24.51 -9.00 14.85
C PRO A 115 24.58 -7.47 14.92
N ASP A 116 25.54 -6.87 14.19
CA ASP A 116 25.59 -5.42 13.96
C ASP A 116 24.35 -4.97 13.17
N PRO A 117 23.44 -4.16 13.75
CA PRO A 117 22.20 -3.75 13.11
C PRO A 117 22.42 -2.99 11.79
N SER A 118 23.56 -2.30 11.65
CA SER A 118 23.87 -1.55 10.44
C SER A 118 24.23 -2.48 9.27
N LYS A 119 24.94 -3.58 9.55
CA LYS A 119 25.29 -4.60 8.55
C LYS A 119 24.07 -5.43 8.15
N GLU A 120 23.21 -5.79 9.12
CA GLU A 120 21.97 -6.51 8.83
C GLU A 120 21.00 -5.67 7.98
N ALA A 121 20.95 -4.35 8.16
CA ALA A 121 20.14 -3.47 7.31
C ALA A 121 20.60 -3.48 5.85
N VAL A 122 21.92 -3.50 5.60
CA VAL A 122 22.47 -3.60 4.24
C VAL A 122 22.18 -4.97 3.62
N VAL A 123 22.29 -6.05 4.40
CA VAL A 123 21.89 -7.40 3.97
C VAL A 123 20.40 -7.40 3.56
N ASP A 124 19.53 -6.86 4.41
CA ASP A 124 18.09 -6.83 4.17
C ASP A 124 17.73 -6.02 2.92
N GLN A 125 18.42 -4.90 2.66
CA GLN A 125 18.24 -4.12 1.43
C GLN A 125 18.53 -4.95 0.17
N TRP A 126 19.63 -5.72 0.16
CA TRP A 126 19.96 -6.56 -1.00
C TRP A 126 19.03 -7.75 -1.19
N VAL A 127 18.62 -8.37 -0.09
CA VAL A 127 17.67 -9.50 -0.10
C VAL A 127 16.29 -9.04 -0.56
N GLU A 128 15.84 -7.86 -0.14
CA GLU A 128 14.60 -7.23 -0.59
C GLU A 128 14.69 -6.79 -2.06
N TRP A 129 15.79 -6.13 -2.45
CA TRP A 129 16.04 -5.73 -3.83
C TRP A 129 16.05 -6.92 -4.78
N GLU A 130 16.68 -8.03 -4.40
CA GLU A 130 16.67 -9.26 -5.19
C GLU A 130 15.24 -9.75 -5.42
N SER A 131 14.45 -9.89 -4.35
CA SER A 131 13.11 -10.49 -4.43
C SER A 131 12.10 -9.59 -5.17
N ILE A 132 12.16 -8.27 -4.96
CA ILE A 132 11.15 -7.32 -5.49
C ILE A 132 11.56 -6.79 -6.87
N THR A 133 12.86 -6.65 -7.13
CA THR A 133 13.36 -5.94 -8.31
C THR A 133 14.06 -6.86 -9.29
N LEU A 134 15.08 -7.60 -8.86
CA LEU A 134 15.88 -8.45 -9.76
C LEU A 134 15.09 -9.67 -10.23
N GLN A 135 14.52 -10.41 -9.30
CA GLN A 135 13.89 -11.70 -9.55
C GLN A 135 12.76 -11.61 -10.60
N PRO A 136 11.82 -10.64 -10.57
CA PRO A 136 10.75 -10.58 -11.57
C PRO A 136 11.25 -10.29 -12.99
N VAL A 137 12.30 -9.50 -13.14
CA VAL A 137 12.91 -9.17 -14.45
C VAL A 137 13.72 -10.36 -14.95
N LEU A 138 14.52 -10.96 -14.06
CA LEU A 138 15.30 -12.16 -14.32
C LEU A 138 14.44 -13.34 -14.79
N PHE A 139 13.35 -13.64 -14.09
CA PHE A 139 12.46 -14.75 -14.46
C PHE A 139 11.82 -14.53 -15.83
N LYS A 140 11.39 -13.31 -16.15
CA LYS A 140 10.86 -12.98 -17.49
C LYS A 140 11.92 -13.20 -18.58
N HIS A 141 13.15 -12.76 -18.33
CA HIS A 141 14.27 -12.97 -19.24
C HIS A 141 14.56 -14.47 -19.45
N LEU A 142 14.65 -15.24 -18.36
CA LEU A 142 14.91 -16.68 -18.40
C LEU A 142 13.79 -17.48 -19.08
N VAL A 143 12.52 -17.14 -18.84
CA VAL A 143 11.39 -17.79 -19.53
C VAL A 143 11.44 -17.49 -21.03
N SER A 144 11.80 -16.27 -21.42
CA SER A 144 11.97 -15.90 -22.84
C SER A 144 13.16 -16.64 -23.49
N SER A 145 14.28 -16.80 -22.79
CA SER A 145 15.49 -17.42 -23.33
C SER A 145 15.45 -18.95 -23.34
N ILE A 146 14.81 -19.58 -22.35
CA ILE A 146 14.75 -21.05 -22.17
C ILE A 146 13.46 -21.66 -22.75
N GLY A 147 12.35 -20.91 -22.75
CA GLY A 147 11.00 -21.45 -22.99
C GLY A 147 10.50 -21.40 -24.44
N LEU A 148 10.77 -20.32 -25.20
CA LEU A 148 10.00 -20.02 -26.42
C LEU A 148 10.81 -19.53 -27.64
N GLY A 149 12.14 -19.55 -27.59
CA GLY A 149 12.97 -19.39 -28.78
C GLY A 149 12.70 -18.12 -29.59
N ARG A 150 12.80 -16.94 -28.98
CA ARG A 150 13.07 -15.64 -29.65
C ARG A 150 13.47 -14.61 -28.59
N GLN A 151 14.55 -13.88 -28.83
CA GLN A 151 14.96 -12.77 -27.95
C GLN A 151 14.07 -11.55 -28.23
N THR A 152 13.33 -11.10 -27.21
CA THR A 152 12.64 -9.81 -27.22
C THR A 152 13.56 -8.76 -26.61
N SER A 153 13.92 -7.73 -27.39
CA SER A 153 14.94 -6.74 -27.04
C SER A 153 14.61 -5.90 -25.79
N GLY A 154 13.34 -5.78 -25.40
CA GLY A 154 12.91 -4.90 -24.31
C GLY A 154 13.29 -5.36 -22.90
N HIS A 155 13.43 -6.67 -22.64
CA HIS A 155 13.75 -7.19 -21.30
C HIS A 155 15.24 -7.20 -20.98
N PHE A 156 16.07 -7.18 -22.02
CA PHE A 156 17.52 -7.18 -21.87
C PHE A 156 18.02 -5.84 -21.30
N ASP A 157 17.49 -4.71 -21.77
CA ASP A 157 17.90 -3.37 -21.32
C ASP A 157 17.60 -3.14 -19.82
N ASP A 158 16.44 -3.61 -19.35
CA ASP A 158 16.07 -3.50 -17.94
C ASP A 158 16.90 -4.44 -17.06
N LEU A 159 17.20 -5.64 -17.54
CA LEU A 159 18.11 -6.55 -16.85
C LEU A 159 19.53 -5.94 -16.77
N MET A 160 20.02 -5.35 -17.86
CA MET A 160 21.34 -4.72 -17.89
C MET A 160 21.45 -3.55 -16.90
N LYS A 161 20.41 -2.70 -16.78
CA LYS A 161 20.40 -1.63 -15.75
C LYS A 161 20.53 -2.18 -14.33
N LEU A 162 19.86 -3.29 -14.03
CA LEU A 162 19.94 -3.93 -12.71
C LEU A 162 21.32 -4.56 -12.46
N LEU A 163 21.92 -5.15 -13.50
CA LEU A 163 23.28 -5.67 -13.43
C LEU A 163 24.31 -4.56 -13.27
N THR A 164 24.12 -3.39 -13.90
CA THR A 164 24.97 -2.20 -13.68
C THR A 164 24.85 -1.70 -12.23
N HIS A 165 23.64 -1.69 -11.65
CA HIS A 165 23.46 -1.33 -10.24
C HIS A 165 24.20 -2.29 -9.30
N ALA A 166 24.08 -3.60 -9.54
CA ALA A 166 24.81 -4.62 -8.79
C ALA A 166 26.33 -4.48 -8.96
N ASP A 167 26.81 -4.15 -10.16
CA ASP A 167 28.22 -3.93 -10.45
C ASP A 167 28.80 -2.72 -9.72
N GLN A 168 28.06 -1.61 -9.72
CA GLN A 168 28.43 -0.40 -8.98
C GLN A 168 28.55 -0.67 -7.47
N ALA A 169 27.65 -1.48 -6.90
CA ALA A 169 27.74 -1.85 -5.49
C ALA A 169 29.00 -2.66 -5.15
N LEU A 170 29.40 -3.57 -6.05
CA LEU A 170 30.61 -4.39 -5.92
C LEU A 170 31.90 -3.65 -6.31
N SER A 171 31.81 -2.39 -6.75
CA SER A 171 32.99 -1.56 -7.02
C SER A 171 33.71 -1.15 -5.73
N ALA A 172 32.94 -0.94 -4.65
CA ALA A 172 33.45 -0.49 -3.35
C ALA A 172 33.78 -1.62 -2.37
N HIS A 173 33.25 -2.82 -2.59
CA HIS A 173 33.33 -3.95 -1.64
C HIS A 173 33.55 -5.29 -2.34
N LYS A 174 34.13 -6.25 -1.61
CA LYS A 174 34.37 -7.61 -2.14
C LYS A 174 33.08 -8.42 -2.30
N PHE A 175 32.09 -8.17 -1.44
CA PHE A 175 30.79 -8.81 -1.37
C PHE A 175 29.69 -7.75 -1.18
N PHE A 176 28.43 -8.11 -1.40
CA PHE A 176 27.32 -7.14 -1.36
C PHE A 176 27.08 -6.52 0.03
N SER A 177 27.53 -7.18 1.09
CA SER A 177 27.38 -6.71 2.48
C SER A 177 28.72 -6.32 3.13
N GLY A 178 29.76 -6.08 2.34
CA GLY A 178 31.09 -5.67 2.81
C GLY A 178 32.19 -6.65 2.38
N ASP A 179 33.11 -6.97 3.30
CA ASP A 179 34.31 -7.76 2.97
C ASP A 179 34.19 -9.26 3.27
N GLN A 180 33.05 -9.69 3.83
CA GLN A 180 32.77 -11.09 4.16
C GLN A 180 31.59 -11.62 3.37
N LEU A 181 31.66 -12.92 3.03
CA LEU A 181 30.58 -13.63 2.35
C LEU A 181 29.37 -13.73 3.27
N GLY A 182 28.22 -13.20 2.84
CA GLY A 182 27.00 -13.15 3.64
C GLY A 182 25.76 -13.73 2.95
N LEU A 183 24.63 -13.60 3.62
CA LEU A 183 23.31 -14.02 3.13
C LEU A 183 22.96 -13.38 1.77
N ALA A 184 23.25 -12.09 1.61
CA ALA A 184 22.99 -11.35 0.37
C ALA A 184 23.70 -12.00 -0.83
N ASP A 185 24.98 -12.38 -0.66
CA ASP A 185 25.76 -13.01 -1.72
C ASP A 185 25.22 -14.38 -2.11
N VAL A 186 24.78 -15.18 -1.13
CA VAL A 186 24.22 -16.52 -1.38
C VAL A 186 22.92 -16.43 -2.19
N ILE A 187 22.05 -15.49 -1.83
CA ILE A 187 20.77 -15.26 -2.52
C ILE A 187 21.02 -14.70 -3.93
N LEU A 188 21.82 -13.64 -4.04
CA LEU A 188 22.15 -13.03 -5.33
C LEU A 188 22.90 -14.00 -6.25
N TRP A 189 23.76 -14.87 -5.70
CA TRP A 189 24.40 -15.93 -6.49
C TRP A 189 23.38 -16.91 -7.04
N GLY A 190 22.43 -17.37 -6.23
CA GLY A 190 21.38 -18.30 -6.70
C GLY A 190 20.61 -17.74 -7.90
N SER A 191 20.30 -16.44 -7.86
CA SER A 191 19.57 -15.75 -8.93
C SER A 191 20.45 -15.45 -10.15
N LEU A 192 21.63 -14.86 -9.95
CA LEU A 192 22.53 -14.49 -11.05
C LEU A 192 23.20 -15.71 -11.71
N HIS A 193 23.44 -16.80 -10.98
CA HIS A 193 24.01 -18.03 -11.53
C HIS A 193 23.18 -18.56 -12.70
N LEU A 194 21.85 -18.45 -12.63
CA LEU A 194 20.94 -18.82 -13.72
C LEU A 194 21.24 -18.06 -15.01
N LEU A 195 21.59 -16.77 -14.94
CA LEU A 195 22.00 -15.98 -16.10
C LEU A 195 23.30 -16.52 -16.69
N PHE A 196 24.32 -16.69 -15.85
CA PHE A 196 25.66 -17.12 -16.27
C PHE A 196 25.67 -18.52 -16.92
N ILE A 197 24.76 -19.41 -16.53
CA ILE A 197 24.61 -20.73 -17.17
C ILE A 197 23.62 -20.75 -18.34
N SER A 198 22.84 -19.68 -18.53
CA SER A 198 21.83 -19.59 -19.59
C SER A 198 22.35 -18.96 -20.88
N ASP A 199 23.24 -17.98 -20.78
CA ASP A 199 23.73 -17.21 -21.93
C ASP A 199 25.21 -16.88 -21.76
N SER A 200 26.02 -17.35 -22.71
CA SER A 200 27.47 -17.17 -22.72
C SER A 200 27.88 -15.71 -22.91
N SER A 201 26.97 -14.83 -23.36
CA SER A 201 27.20 -13.39 -23.49
C SER A 201 27.48 -12.73 -22.13
N PHE A 202 26.86 -13.23 -21.05
CA PHE A 202 27.15 -12.77 -19.69
C PHE A 202 28.47 -13.33 -19.15
N SER A 203 29.02 -14.39 -19.77
CA SER A 203 30.36 -14.92 -19.48
C SER A 203 31.47 -14.27 -20.31
N ALA A 204 31.14 -13.59 -21.42
CA ALA A 204 32.08 -12.89 -22.29
C ALA A 204 32.59 -11.58 -21.64
N ALA A 205 33.70 -11.04 -22.13
CA ALA A 205 34.34 -9.83 -21.58
C ALA A 205 33.58 -8.52 -21.90
N ASP A 206 32.38 -8.35 -21.33
CA ASP A 206 31.66 -7.06 -21.29
C ASP A 206 32.22 -6.14 -20.16
N PRO A 207 32.70 -4.92 -20.49
CA PRO A 207 33.21 -3.95 -19.52
C PRO A 207 32.21 -3.48 -18.45
N GLN A 208 30.90 -3.58 -18.69
CA GLN A 208 29.86 -3.02 -17.80
C GLN A 208 29.55 -3.89 -16.57
N MET A 209 30.14 -5.09 -16.48
CA MET A 209 29.87 -6.09 -15.43
C MET A 209 31.15 -6.68 -14.82
N ASN A 210 32.26 -5.94 -14.84
CA ASN A 210 33.56 -6.43 -14.41
C ASN A 210 33.57 -6.83 -12.93
N ASN A 211 32.92 -6.07 -12.04
CA ASN A 211 32.88 -6.35 -10.61
C ASN A 211 31.96 -7.53 -10.30
N VAL A 212 30.78 -7.61 -10.94
CA VAL A 212 29.88 -8.78 -10.82
C VAL A 212 30.57 -10.06 -11.27
N LYS A 213 31.30 -10.03 -12.40
CA LYS A 213 32.04 -11.21 -12.89
C LYS A 213 33.16 -11.63 -11.95
N ARG A 214 33.92 -10.66 -11.42
CA ARG A 214 34.96 -10.91 -10.42
C ARG A 214 34.37 -11.57 -9.17
N TRP A 215 33.28 -11.02 -8.65
CA TRP A 215 32.56 -11.56 -7.49
C TRP A 215 32.03 -12.97 -7.77
N TYR A 216 31.35 -13.18 -8.91
CA TYR A 216 30.81 -14.47 -9.31
C TYR A 216 31.92 -15.53 -9.48
N GLY A 217 33.03 -15.18 -10.13
CA GLY A 217 34.20 -16.05 -10.26
C GLY A 217 34.80 -16.42 -8.91
N HIS A 218 34.84 -15.49 -7.96
CA HIS A 218 35.29 -15.77 -6.60
C HIS A 218 34.35 -16.75 -5.88
N LEU A 219 33.03 -16.61 -6.00
CA LEU A 219 32.08 -17.58 -5.42
C LEU A 219 32.22 -18.96 -6.06
N MET A 220 32.31 -19.02 -7.39
CA MET A 220 32.43 -20.29 -8.12
C MET A 220 33.76 -21.02 -7.89
N SER A 221 34.80 -20.30 -7.44
CA SER A 221 36.07 -20.92 -7.00
C SER A 221 35.95 -21.67 -5.66
N GLN A 222 34.87 -21.46 -4.90
CA GLN A 222 34.64 -22.17 -3.66
C GLN A 222 33.83 -23.46 -3.92
N ASP A 223 34.30 -24.55 -3.33
CA ASP A 223 33.68 -25.89 -3.41
C ASP A 223 32.17 -25.88 -3.14
N VAL A 224 31.72 -25.03 -2.22
CA VAL A 224 30.32 -24.97 -1.78
C VAL A 224 29.38 -24.58 -2.92
N PHE A 225 29.70 -23.54 -3.69
CA PHE A 225 28.86 -23.06 -4.78
C PHE A 225 28.92 -24.01 -5.98
N HIS A 226 30.11 -24.53 -6.29
CA HIS A 226 30.29 -25.51 -7.36
C HIS A 226 29.52 -26.82 -7.11
N LYS A 227 29.59 -27.36 -5.88
CA LYS A 227 28.84 -28.58 -5.48
C LYS A 227 27.34 -28.33 -5.51
N SER A 228 26.89 -27.18 -5.01
CA SER A 228 25.46 -26.81 -5.02
C SER A 228 24.91 -26.69 -6.44
N SER A 229 25.63 -26.01 -7.34
CA SER A 229 25.28 -25.94 -8.76
C SER A 229 25.23 -27.32 -9.43
N SER A 230 26.26 -28.14 -9.21
CA SER A 230 26.34 -29.50 -9.79
C SER A 230 25.20 -30.40 -9.31
N GLN A 231 24.84 -30.31 -8.01
CA GLN A 231 23.76 -31.08 -7.41
C GLN A 231 22.38 -30.70 -7.97
N VAL A 232 22.14 -29.41 -8.22
CA VAL A 232 20.84 -28.94 -8.75
C VAL A 232 20.75 -29.17 -10.26
N THR A 233 21.80 -28.84 -11.02
CA THR A 233 21.76 -28.89 -12.49
C THR A 233 21.99 -30.29 -13.05
N GLY A 234 22.64 -31.19 -12.29
CA GLY A 234 22.96 -32.55 -12.74
C GLY A 234 23.81 -32.60 -14.01
N GLY A 235 24.58 -31.56 -14.30
CA GLY A 235 25.38 -31.44 -15.54
C GLY A 235 24.59 -31.08 -16.80
N LYS A 236 23.28 -30.85 -16.71
CA LYS A 236 22.41 -30.50 -17.86
C LYS A 236 22.23 -28.98 -18.05
N GLY A 237 22.98 -28.17 -17.31
CA GLY A 237 22.96 -26.71 -17.40
C GLY A 237 21.59 -26.10 -17.10
N VAL A 238 21.26 -24.98 -17.75
CA VAL A 238 20.01 -24.24 -17.52
C VAL A 238 18.74 -25.02 -17.91
N SER A 239 18.86 -26.03 -18.78
CA SER A 239 17.72 -26.81 -19.28
C SER A 239 16.97 -27.55 -18.17
N THR A 240 17.64 -27.86 -17.05
CA THR A 240 17.06 -28.51 -15.87
C THR A 240 15.96 -27.68 -15.21
N PHE A 241 15.98 -26.35 -15.38
CA PHE A 241 15.00 -25.45 -14.76
C PHE A 241 13.77 -25.20 -15.62
N LYS A 242 13.75 -25.67 -16.88
CA LYS A 242 12.74 -25.30 -17.88
C LYS A 242 11.31 -25.57 -17.40
N ASP A 243 11.03 -26.78 -16.94
CA ASP A 243 9.67 -27.18 -16.56
C ASP A 243 9.19 -26.44 -15.31
N SER A 244 10.07 -26.24 -14.32
CA SER A 244 9.77 -25.48 -13.11
C SER A 244 9.53 -23.99 -13.41
N LEU A 245 10.38 -23.38 -14.26
CA LEU A 245 10.22 -21.98 -14.68
C LEU A 245 8.91 -21.76 -15.45
N LEU A 246 8.53 -22.69 -16.34
CA LEU A 246 7.27 -22.62 -17.09
C LEU A 246 6.04 -22.81 -16.19
N ALA A 247 6.13 -23.71 -15.20
CA ALA A 247 5.08 -23.89 -14.21
C ALA A 247 4.92 -22.63 -13.33
N MET A 248 6.04 -22.00 -12.94
CA MET A 248 6.05 -20.76 -12.17
C MET A 248 5.54 -19.54 -12.96
N SER A 249 5.69 -19.53 -14.30
CA SER A 249 5.15 -18.46 -15.18
C SER A 249 3.68 -18.64 -15.56
N GLY A 250 3.04 -19.74 -15.16
CA GLY A 250 1.62 -20.00 -15.43
C GLY A 250 1.32 -20.52 -16.84
N THR A 251 2.34 -20.95 -17.59
CA THR A 251 2.19 -21.60 -18.91
C THR A 251 2.01 -23.10 -18.72
N GLN A 252 0.82 -23.63 -19.07
CA GLN A 252 0.50 -25.05 -18.93
C GLN A 252 1.38 -25.91 -19.87
N VAL A 253 2.01 -26.95 -19.32
CA VAL A 253 2.65 -28.03 -20.08
C VAL A 253 1.62 -29.14 -20.29
N PRO A 254 1.35 -29.63 -21.52
CA PRO A 254 0.55 -30.83 -21.70
C PRO A 254 1.31 -32.04 -21.13
N PRO A 255 0.65 -32.99 -20.45
CA PRO A 255 1.33 -34.09 -19.79
C PRO A 255 2.12 -34.94 -20.79
N SER A 256 3.42 -35.12 -20.53
CA SER A 256 4.24 -36.05 -21.29
C SER A 256 3.83 -37.49 -20.96
N SER A 257 3.26 -38.19 -21.93
CA SER A 257 3.04 -39.63 -21.90
C SER A 257 4.36 -40.38 -21.69
N LYS A 258 4.39 -41.30 -20.72
CA LYS A 258 5.48 -42.26 -20.51
C LYS A 258 5.76 -43.06 -21.79
N PRO A 259 7.01 -43.43 -22.10
CA PRO A 259 7.30 -44.36 -23.18
C PRO A 259 6.99 -45.80 -22.73
N GLN A 260 6.08 -46.47 -23.44
CA GLN A 260 6.06 -47.93 -23.53
C GLN A 260 7.09 -48.37 -24.57
N GLU A 261 7.87 -49.38 -24.20
CA GLU A 261 8.79 -50.11 -25.07
C GLU A 261 8.05 -50.74 -26.25
N VAL A 262 8.38 -50.39 -27.49
CA VAL A 262 8.28 -51.30 -28.65
C VAL A 262 9.38 -50.98 -29.68
N THR A 263 10.28 -51.95 -29.85
CA THR A 263 11.19 -52.31 -30.96
C THR A 263 11.44 -51.40 -32.18
N LYS A 264 12.75 -51.16 -32.42
CA LYS A 264 13.52 -51.13 -33.68
C LYS A 264 12.76 -51.05 -35.03
N SER A 265 13.09 -50.04 -35.85
CA SER A 265 13.65 -50.24 -37.20
C SER A 265 14.19 -48.93 -37.82
N LYS A 266 15.22 -49.08 -38.66
CA LYS A 266 16.04 -48.05 -39.33
C LYS A 266 15.40 -47.60 -40.66
N GLN A 267 15.68 -46.35 -41.10
CA GLN A 267 16.10 -45.93 -42.46
C GLN A 267 16.09 -44.38 -42.56
N SER A 268 17.26 -43.72 -42.70
CA SER A 268 17.78 -43.01 -43.89
C SER A 268 16.76 -42.12 -44.63
N ILE A 269 17.03 -40.88 -45.06
CA ILE A 269 18.01 -40.48 -46.09
C ILE A 269 18.37 -38.97 -45.99
N LYS A 270 19.61 -38.71 -46.44
CA LYS A 270 20.37 -37.49 -46.75
C LYS A 270 19.63 -36.31 -47.44
N GLY A 271 20.13 -35.10 -47.15
CA GLY A 271 20.89 -34.34 -48.17
C GLY A 271 20.46 -32.90 -48.50
N SER A 272 21.44 -31.99 -48.40
CA SER A 272 21.78 -30.90 -49.36
C SER A 272 21.80 -29.47 -48.77
N GLN A 273 22.91 -28.80 -49.04
CA GLN A 273 23.34 -27.48 -48.56
C GLN A 273 23.22 -26.40 -49.68
N PRO A 274 23.56 -25.10 -49.46
CA PRO A 274 22.81 -23.89 -49.88
C PRO A 274 23.41 -23.17 -51.13
N PRO A 275 22.92 -21.96 -51.53
CA PRO A 275 23.65 -20.72 -51.16
C PRO A 275 22.90 -19.35 -51.13
N ARG A 276 23.50 -18.41 -50.35
CA ARG A 276 23.77 -16.94 -50.50
C ARG A 276 22.71 -15.83 -50.75
N GLN A 277 22.64 -14.94 -49.74
CA GLN A 277 22.61 -13.45 -49.67
C GLN A 277 22.25 -12.59 -50.91
N GLU A 278 21.24 -11.69 -50.77
CA GLU A 278 21.43 -10.21 -50.80
C GLU A 278 20.17 -9.38 -50.37
N LYS A 279 20.46 -8.33 -49.59
CA LYS A 279 19.82 -7.02 -49.27
C LYS A 279 18.33 -6.72 -49.57
N GLY A 280 17.66 -6.16 -48.55
CA GLY A 280 16.51 -5.25 -48.70
C GLY A 280 15.74 -5.03 -47.39
N ASN A 281 15.98 -3.91 -46.70
CA ASN A 281 15.21 -3.49 -45.52
C ASN A 281 13.76 -3.16 -45.91
N GLY A 282 12.87 -4.12 -45.71
CA GLY A 282 11.44 -3.91 -45.48
C GLY A 282 11.12 -4.50 -44.12
N VAL A 283 10.48 -3.71 -43.25
CA VAL A 283 9.99 -4.17 -41.95
C VAL A 283 8.84 -5.15 -42.18
N PRO A 284 8.86 -6.36 -41.60
CA PRO A 284 7.64 -7.11 -41.37
C PRO A 284 7.37 -7.18 -39.87
N GLN A 285 6.18 -6.68 -39.51
CA GLN A 285 5.42 -7.10 -38.35
C GLN A 285 5.39 -8.64 -38.29
N ASP A 286 5.62 -9.21 -37.11
CA ASP A 286 4.98 -10.45 -36.64
C ASP A 286 5.51 -10.84 -35.25
N GLU A 287 4.83 -10.34 -34.20
CA GLU A 287 4.71 -11.08 -32.95
C GLU A 287 3.28 -11.60 -32.86
N ALA A 288 3.14 -12.90 -33.09
CA ALA A 288 1.88 -13.63 -32.94
C ALA A 288 1.45 -13.63 -31.46
N VAL A 289 0.33 -12.96 -31.22
CA VAL A 289 -0.44 -12.96 -29.98
C VAL A 289 -0.97 -14.36 -29.70
N GLN A 290 -0.54 -15.02 -28.62
CA GLN A 290 -1.35 -16.11 -28.05
C GLN A 290 -2.59 -15.48 -27.40
N ALA A 291 -3.72 -15.54 -28.10
CA ALA A 291 -4.99 -15.05 -27.62
C ALA A 291 -5.41 -15.81 -26.35
N ARG A 292 -5.84 -15.10 -25.31
CA ARG A 292 -6.57 -15.71 -24.19
C ARG A 292 -7.93 -16.14 -24.75
N VAL A 293 -8.15 -17.45 -24.87
CA VAL A 293 -9.40 -18.00 -25.40
C VAL A 293 -10.24 -18.50 -24.23
N ALA A 294 -11.47 -18.00 -24.12
CA ALA A 294 -12.48 -18.48 -23.18
C ALA A 294 -13.00 -19.86 -23.62
N SER A 295 -13.52 -20.67 -22.69
CA SER A 295 -14.07 -21.98 -23.06
C SER A 295 -15.31 -21.82 -23.95
N SER A 296 -15.66 -22.87 -24.70
CA SER A 296 -16.88 -22.89 -25.51
C SER A 296 -18.14 -22.63 -24.69
N GLU A 297 -18.20 -23.16 -23.46
CA GLU A 297 -19.31 -22.93 -22.54
C GLU A 297 -19.36 -21.46 -22.06
N GLU A 298 -18.21 -20.89 -21.69
CA GLU A 298 -18.11 -19.49 -21.25
C GLU A 298 -18.56 -18.53 -22.36
N ILE A 299 -18.17 -18.81 -23.61
CA ILE A 299 -18.58 -18.03 -24.78
C ILE A 299 -20.09 -18.15 -25.02
N ALA A 300 -20.64 -19.37 -24.98
CA ALA A 300 -22.07 -19.59 -25.17
C ALA A 300 -22.91 -18.87 -24.10
N GLU A 301 -22.49 -18.92 -22.83
CA GLU A 301 -23.14 -18.20 -21.73
C GLU A 301 -23.07 -16.69 -21.94
N ALA A 302 -21.87 -16.17 -22.28
CA ALA A 302 -21.66 -14.75 -22.52
C ALA A 302 -22.55 -14.19 -23.64
N VAL A 303 -22.67 -14.92 -24.75
CA VAL A 303 -23.52 -14.52 -25.89
C VAL A 303 -25.00 -14.60 -25.53
N LYS A 304 -25.42 -15.62 -24.78
CA LYS A 304 -26.80 -15.72 -24.28
C LYS A 304 -27.16 -14.50 -23.45
N ASN A 305 -26.28 -14.10 -22.52
CA ASN A 305 -26.47 -12.96 -21.64
C ASN A 305 -26.42 -11.62 -22.40
N TRP A 306 -25.53 -11.50 -23.39
CA TRP A 306 -25.47 -10.33 -24.27
C TRP A 306 -26.79 -10.12 -25.03
N ASN A 307 -27.34 -11.18 -25.63
CA ASN A 307 -28.54 -11.09 -26.47
C ASN A 307 -29.84 -10.87 -25.68
N HIS A 308 -29.92 -11.35 -24.44
CA HIS A 308 -31.17 -11.34 -23.66
C HIS A 308 -31.13 -10.47 -22.41
N GLY A 309 -29.94 -10.14 -21.90
CA GLY A 309 -29.76 -9.47 -20.61
C GLY A 309 -30.24 -8.02 -20.57
N SER A 310 -30.32 -7.34 -21.71
CA SER A 310 -30.82 -5.95 -21.79
C SER A 310 -32.33 -5.83 -21.54
N LYS A 311 -33.12 -6.88 -21.81
CA LYS A 311 -34.60 -6.86 -21.71
C LYS A 311 -35.12 -6.80 -20.28
N ASN A 312 -34.39 -7.40 -19.33
CA ASN A 312 -34.83 -7.58 -17.93
C ASN A 312 -33.92 -6.84 -16.94
N ARG A 313 -33.37 -5.71 -17.36
CA ARG A 313 -32.38 -4.99 -16.56
C ARG A 313 -33.01 -4.38 -15.30
N PRO A 314 -32.43 -4.59 -14.11
CA PRO A 314 -32.92 -3.97 -12.90
C PRO A 314 -32.75 -2.44 -12.99
N LYS A 315 -33.78 -1.72 -12.57
CA LYS A 315 -33.70 -0.27 -12.37
C LYS A 315 -32.90 0.01 -11.10
N SER A 316 -32.14 1.11 -11.11
CA SER A 316 -31.47 1.59 -9.91
C SER A 316 -32.49 1.81 -8.80
N ARG A 317 -32.32 1.12 -7.68
CA ARG A 317 -33.12 1.33 -6.47
C ARG A 317 -32.93 2.75 -5.97
N ARG A 318 -34.05 3.45 -5.78
CA ARG A 318 -34.08 4.69 -4.99
C ARG A 318 -34.24 4.29 -3.53
N LEU A 319 -33.22 4.60 -2.72
CA LEU A 319 -33.31 4.44 -1.29
C LEU A 319 -34.21 5.55 -0.72
N VAL A 320 -35.12 5.18 0.17
CA VAL A 320 -35.97 6.12 0.91
C VAL A 320 -35.24 6.50 2.19
N ASP A 321 -35.25 7.78 2.53
CA ASP A 321 -34.68 8.30 3.77
C ASP A 321 -35.77 8.34 4.87
N PRO A 322 -35.53 7.81 6.09
CA PRO A 322 -34.33 7.09 6.50
C PRO A 322 -34.24 5.68 5.91
N ILE A 323 -33.02 5.22 5.63
CA ILE A 323 -32.74 3.88 5.12
C ILE A 323 -32.89 2.88 6.27
N LEU A 324 -33.83 1.94 6.16
CA LEU A 324 -34.12 0.91 7.16
C LEU A 324 -33.97 -0.49 6.59
N PRO A 325 -33.62 -1.51 7.39
CA PRO A 325 -33.54 -2.90 6.92
C PRO A 325 -34.84 -3.40 6.30
N ILE A 326 -34.72 -4.16 5.21
CA ILE A 326 -35.81 -4.79 4.48
C ILE A 326 -35.69 -6.31 4.66
N GLU A 327 -36.76 -6.94 5.11
CA GLU A 327 -36.79 -8.37 5.34
C GLU A 327 -36.64 -9.17 4.05
N GLY A 328 -35.84 -10.25 4.11
CA GLY A 328 -35.53 -11.09 2.95
C GLY A 328 -34.46 -10.52 2.01
N GLU A 329 -33.98 -9.30 2.25
CA GLU A 329 -32.92 -8.67 1.46
C GLU A 329 -31.59 -8.56 2.21
N LYS A 330 -30.50 -8.31 1.48
CA LYS A 330 -29.19 -8.03 2.08
C LYS A 330 -29.16 -6.61 2.66
N ASN A 331 -29.15 -6.51 4.00
CA ASN A 331 -29.01 -5.25 4.72
C ASN A 331 -27.58 -5.09 5.24
N ILE A 332 -26.84 -4.15 4.66
CA ILE A 332 -25.42 -3.93 4.92
C ILE A 332 -25.25 -2.64 5.71
N LEU A 333 -24.86 -2.78 6.98
CA LEU A 333 -24.47 -1.66 7.82
C LEU A 333 -22.97 -1.47 7.72
N ILE A 334 -22.53 -0.27 7.36
CA ILE A 334 -21.12 0.06 7.19
C ILE A 334 -20.77 1.17 8.17
N THR A 335 -19.69 0.98 8.91
CA THR A 335 -19.09 2.04 9.71
C THR A 335 -17.63 2.24 9.34
N SER A 336 -17.19 3.50 9.39
CA SER A 336 -15.79 3.85 9.37
C SER A 336 -15.37 4.31 10.76
N ALA A 337 -14.13 3.99 11.17
CA ALA A 337 -13.62 4.44 12.45
C ALA A 337 -13.79 5.95 12.62
N LEU A 338 -14.35 6.35 13.76
CA LEU A 338 -14.59 7.76 14.08
C LEU A 338 -13.24 8.50 14.19
N PRO A 339 -12.93 9.45 13.30
CA PRO A 339 -11.75 10.29 13.45
C PRO A 339 -11.81 11.11 14.74
N TYR A 340 -10.70 11.17 15.47
CA TYR A 340 -10.49 12.12 16.56
C TYR A 340 -10.59 13.56 16.03
N VAL A 341 -11.50 14.34 16.60
CA VAL A 341 -11.84 15.69 16.10
C VAL A 341 -10.70 16.69 16.27
N ASN A 342 -9.76 16.48 17.18
CA ASN A 342 -8.76 17.48 17.54
C ASN A 342 -7.62 17.65 16.51
N ASN A 343 -7.66 16.96 15.36
CA ASN A 343 -6.65 17.04 14.32
C ASN A 343 -7.26 16.99 12.92
N VAL A 344 -6.68 17.76 11.99
CA VAL A 344 -7.01 17.65 10.57
C VAL A 344 -6.57 16.26 10.06
N PRO A 345 -7.43 15.50 9.37
CA PRO A 345 -7.08 14.17 8.88
C PRO A 345 -6.04 14.28 7.76
N HIS A 346 -5.03 13.42 7.79
CA HIS A 346 -4.08 13.27 6.68
C HIS A 346 -4.50 12.13 5.74
N LEU A 347 -3.83 12.01 4.59
CA LEU A 347 -4.19 11.00 3.57
C LEU A 347 -4.21 9.57 4.12
N GLY A 348 -3.35 9.27 5.11
CA GLY A 348 -3.32 7.99 5.80
C GLY A 348 -4.59 7.68 6.59
N ASN A 349 -5.17 8.66 7.30
CA ASN A 349 -6.45 8.47 7.97
C ASN A 349 -7.58 8.28 6.95
N ILE A 350 -7.53 9.03 5.84
CA ILE A 350 -8.54 8.99 4.79
C ILE A 350 -8.56 7.60 4.13
N ILE A 351 -7.42 7.09 3.66
CA ILE A 351 -7.35 5.79 2.99
C ILE A 351 -7.64 4.62 3.94
N GLY A 352 -7.17 4.68 5.19
CA GLY A 352 -7.33 3.59 6.15
C GLY A 352 -8.77 3.39 6.61
N CYS A 353 -9.56 4.46 6.59
CA CYS A 353 -10.92 4.48 7.15
C CYS A 353 -11.94 4.90 6.08
N VAL A 354 -12.21 6.20 5.96
CA VAL A 354 -13.42 6.73 5.30
C VAL A 354 -13.46 6.49 3.80
N LEU A 355 -12.32 6.53 3.10
CA LEU A 355 -12.25 6.28 1.66
C LEU A 355 -12.43 4.80 1.33
N SER A 356 -11.85 3.91 2.16
CA SER A 356 -12.05 2.46 2.00
C SER A 356 -13.52 2.07 2.20
N ALA A 357 -14.16 2.59 3.26
CA ALA A 357 -15.57 2.35 3.53
C ALA A 357 -16.48 2.92 2.43
N ASP A 358 -16.17 4.12 1.90
CA ASP A 358 -16.95 4.74 0.83
C ASP A 358 -16.96 3.90 -0.46
N VAL A 359 -15.82 3.34 -0.85
CA VAL A 359 -15.72 2.43 -2.01
C VAL A 359 -16.64 1.24 -1.82
N PHE A 360 -16.56 0.58 -0.66
CA PHE A 360 -17.41 -0.58 -0.38
C PHE A 360 -18.90 -0.19 -0.31
N ALA A 361 -19.24 0.92 0.33
CA ALA A 361 -20.61 1.42 0.39
C ALA A 361 -21.20 1.73 -0.99
N ARG A 362 -20.43 2.38 -1.86
CA ARG A 362 -20.84 2.63 -3.26
C ARG A 362 -21.03 1.32 -4.03
N TYR A 363 -20.13 0.36 -3.86
CA TYR A 363 -20.27 -0.96 -4.46
C TYR A 363 -21.55 -1.68 -3.98
N CYS A 364 -21.81 -1.72 -2.67
CA CYS A 364 -23.03 -2.35 -2.13
C CYS A 364 -24.30 -1.72 -2.70
N ARG A 365 -24.35 -0.38 -2.81
CA ARG A 365 -25.46 0.34 -3.47
C ARG A 365 -25.59 -0.06 -4.94
N LEU A 366 -24.49 -0.17 -5.68
CA LEU A 366 -24.50 -0.64 -7.07
C LEU A 366 -24.90 -2.11 -7.22
N ARG A 367 -24.74 -2.94 -6.19
CA ARG A 367 -25.29 -4.30 -6.10
C ARG A 367 -26.73 -4.37 -5.60
N GLN A 368 -27.36 -3.21 -5.39
CA GLN A 368 -28.73 -3.08 -4.90
C GLN A 368 -28.93 -3.60 -3.47
N TYR A 369 -27.86 -3.73 -2.70
CA TYR A 369 -27.96 -4.06 -1.28
C TYR A 369 -28.50 -2.85 -0.52
N ASN A 370 -29.35 -3.10 0.47
CA ASN A 370 -29.86 -2.06 1.33
C ASN A 370 -28.73 -1.61 2.27
N THR A 371 -28.14 -0.45 1.97
CA THR A 371 -26.84 -0.06 2.53
C THR A 371 -26.98 1.20 3.35
N LEU A 372 -26.53 1.17 4.61
CA LEU A 372 -26.41 2.34 5.47
C LEU A 372 -24.94 2.53 5.86
N TYR A 373 -24.33 3.66 5.45
CA TYR A 373 -22.96 4.03 5.76
C TYR A 373 -22.90 5.23 6.72
N ILE A 374 -22.46 4.96 7.95
CA ILE A 374 -22.39 5.91 9.05
C ILE A 374 -20.94 6.18 9.46
N CYS A 375 -20.64 7.43 9.79
CA CYS A 375 -19.41 7.84 10.49
C CYS A 375 -19.69 9.12 11.28
N GLY A 376 -18.68 9.66 11.94
CA GLY A 376 -18.75 10.90 12.69
C GLY A 376 -17.44 11.22 13.35
N THR A 377 -17.42 12.25 14.19
CA THR A 377 -16.23 12.64 14.96
C THR A 377 -16.26 12.04 16.38
N ASP A 378 -15.10 11.53 16.80
CA ASP A 378 -14.82 11.23 18.20
C ASP A 378 -14.31 12.50 18.88
N GLU A 379 -15.05 12.98 19.88
CA GLU A 379 -14.93 14.34 20.40
C GLU A 379 -14.52 14.40 21.87
N TYR A 380 -14.65 13.31 22.61
CA TYR A 380 -14.38 13.28 24.05
C TYR A 380 -12.91 12.97 24.39
N GLY A 381 -12.59 13.16 25.67
CA GLY A 381 -11.29 12.75 26.23
C GLY A 381 -10.28 13.89 26.39
N THR A 382 -9.17 13.54 27.05
CA THR A 382 -8.16 14.51 27.52
C THR A 382 -7.51 15.28 26.36
N ALA A 383 -7.33 14.64 25.20
CA ALA A 383 -6.67 15.28 24.07
C ALA A 383 -7.46 16.47 23.51
N THR A 384 -8.80 16.43 23.60
CA THR A 384 -9.67 17.55 23.26
C THR A 384 -9.52 18.68 24.29
N GLU A 385 -9.57 18.37 25.60
CA GLU A 385 -9.36 19.38 26.65
C GLU A 385 -8.00 20.08 26.52
N THR A 386 -6.93 19.33 26.25
CA THR A 386 -5.59 19.89 26.03
C THR A 386 -5.56 20.81 24.83
N LYS A 387 -6.12 20.37 23.70
CA LYS A 387 -6.11 21.16 22.46
C LYS A 387 -6.97 22.41 22.60
N ALA A 388 -8.10 22.31 23.29
CA ALA A 388 -8.96 23.44 23.62
C ALA A 388 -8.18 24.49 24.43
N LEU A 389 -7.46 24.05 25.46
CA LEU A 389 -6.61 24.93 26.28
C LEU A 389 -5.48 25.59 25.45
N GLU A 390 -4.79 24.82 24.60
CA GLU A 390 -3.74 25.34 23.71
C GLU A 390 -4.26 26.41 22.73
N GLU A 391 -5.48 26.26 22.22
CA GLU A 391 -6.10 27.20 21.28
C GLU A 391 -6.91 28.31 21.98
N GLY A 392 -6.98 28.32 23.32
CA GLY A 392 -7.77 29.30 24.09
C GLY A 392 -9.29 29.17 23.89
N LEU A 393 -9.78 27.96 23.64
CA LEU A 393 -11.18 27.63 23.38
C LEU A 393 -11.76 26.70 24.46
N THR A 394 -13.09 26.58 24.52
CA THR A 394 -13.75 25.50 25.26
C THR A 394 -13.71 24.19 24.46
N PRO A 395 -13.81 23.00 25.11
CA PRO A 395 -13.91 21.72 24.42
C PRO A 395 -15.00 21.66 23.34
N GLN A 396 -16.20 22.19 23.62
CA GLN A 396 -17.28 22.25 22.62
C GLN A 396 -16.89 23.09 21.40
N GLN A 397 -16.33 24.29 21.61
CA GLN A 397 -15.94 25.19 20.51
C GLN A 397 -14.86 24.58 19.61
N ILE A 398 -13.88 23.87 20.19
CA ILE A 398 -12.86 23.20 19.37
C ILE A 398 -13.45 22.02 18.59
N CYS A 399 -14.34 21.24 19.20
CA CYS A 399 -15.03 20.16 18.53
C CYS A 399 -15.88 20.69 17.36
N ASP A 400 -16.64 21.77 17.56
CA ASP A 400 -17.46 22.40 16.51
C ASP A 400 -16.62 22.88 15.33
N LYS A 401 -15.48 23.54 15.64
CA LYS A 401 -14.52 24.02 14.64
C LYS A 401 -14.00 22.88 13.77
N TYR A 402 -13.49 21.82 14.39
CA TYR A 402 -12.86 20.74 13.63
C TYR A 402 -13.88 19.76 13.03
N PHE A 403 -15.06 19.56 13.61
CA PHE A 403 -16.15 18.81 12.97
C PHE A 403 -16.46 19.37 11.58
N LYS A 404 -16.55 20.70 11.47
CA LYS A 404 -16.72 21.40 10.19
C LYS A 404 -15.57 21.09 9.22
N ILE A 405 -14.32 21.17 9.68
CA ILE A 405 -13.14 20.88 8.85
C ILE A 405 -13.16 19.42 8.33
N HIS A 406 -13.47 18.45 9.20
CA HIS A 406 -13.60 17.05 8.80
C HIS A 406 -14.67 16.87 7.71
N LYS A 407 -15.85 17.47 7.93
CA LYS A 407 -16.96 17.42 6.98
C LYS A 407 -16.56 18.00 5.61
N GLU A 408 -15.96 19.18 5.57
CA GLU A 408 -15.50 19.84 4.34
C GLU A 408 -14.46 18.98 3.59
N VAL A 409 -13.49 18.41 4.31
CA VAL A 409 -12.48 17.51 3.73
C VAL A 409 -13.15 16.28 3.12
N TYR A 410 -14.05 15.62 3.84
CA TYR A 410 -14.70 14.39 3.37
C TYR A 410 -15.66 14.65 2.22
N GLU A 411 -16.37 15.77 2.22
CA GLU A 411 -17.19 16.22 1.09
C GLU A 411 -16.33 16.47 -0.16
N TRP A 412 -15.17 17.13 -0.02
CA TRP A 412 -14.24 17.35 -1.13
C TRP A 412 -13.68 16.04 -1.69
N PHE A 413 -13.32 15.10 -0.82
CA PHE A 413 -12.94 13.73 -1.19
C PHE A 413 -14.11 12.88 -1.72
N LYS A 414 -15.32 13.45 -1.81
CA LYS A 414 -16.55 12.80 -2.29
C LYS A 414 -16.93 11.55 -1.49
N ILE A 415 -16.67 11.56 -0.19
CA ILE A 415 -17.13 10.51 0.71
C ILE A 415 -18.64 10.65 0.87
N LYS A 416 -19.40 9.61 0.51
CA LYS A 416 -20.86 9.60 0.55
C LYS A 416 -21.36 8.82 1.76
N PHE A 417 -21.25 9.45 2.93
CA PHE A 417 -21.98 9.03 4.12
C PHE A 417 -23.49 9.18 3.89
N ASP A 418 -24.27 8.26 4.44
CA ASP A 418 -25.71 8.47 4.56
C ASP A 418 -26.00 9.43 5.74
N PHE A 419 -25.19 9.36 6.80
CA PHE A 419 -25.16 10.35 7.86
C PHE A 419 -23.76 10.48 8.50
N PHE A 420 -23.30 11.72 8.71
CA PHE A 420 -22.04 12.04 9.38
C PHE A 420 -22.33 12.81 10.68
N GLY A 421 -22.26 12.11 11.81
CA GLY A 421 -22.67 12.64 13.12
C GLY A 421 -21.52 12.96 14.07
N ARG A 422 -21.85 13.02 15.37
CA ARG A 422 -20.95 13.44 16.44
C ARG A 422 -21.20 12.60 17.69
N THR A 423 -20.16 12.39 18.50
CA THR A 423 -20.27 11.69 19.79
C THR A 423 -20.80 12.58 20.92
N THR A 424 -20.73 13.90 20.79
CA THR A 424 -21.18 14.88 21.82
C THR A 424 -22.68 15.17 21.74
N THR A 425 -23.51 14.14 21.85
CA THR A 425 -24.98 14.26 21.72
C THR A 425 -25.73 13.67 22.92
N GLN A 426 -26.98 14.09 23.08
CA GLN A 426 -27.85 13.53 24.13
C GLN A 426 -28.08 12.01 23.91
N GLN A 427 -28.26 11.58 22.67
CA GLN A 427 -28.38 10.16 22.32
C GLN A 427 -27.14 9.33 22.71
N GLN A 428 -25.93 9.90 22.62
CA GLN A 428 -24.72 9.23 23.12
C GLN A 428 -24.83 8.98 24.62
N THR A 429 -25.24 9.99 25.38
CA THR A 429 -25.36 9.88 26.83
C THR A 429 -26.39 8.83 27.21
N GLU A 430 -27.58 8.88 26.60
CA GLU A 430 -28.66 7.94 26.88
C GLU A 430 -28.27 6.48 26.57
N ILE A 431 -27.72 6.22 25.38
CA ILE A 431 -27.37 4.86 24.95
C ILE A 431 -26.17 4.32 25.74
N ALA A 432 -25.14 5.13 25.98
CA ALA A 432 -23.98 4.69 26.76
C ALA A 432 -24.37 4.38 28.22
N GLN A 433 -25.28 5.16 28.81
CA GLN A 433 -25.80 4.91 30.16
C GLN A 433 -26.71 3.67 30.20
N ASP A 434 -27.54 3.43 29.18
CA ASP A 434 -28.34 2.19 29.08
C ASP A 434 -27.44 0.94 29.05
N ILE A 435 -26.44 0.93 28.16
CA ILE A 435 -25.46 -0.16 28.05
C ILE A 435 -24.71 -0.35 29.38
N PHE A 436 -24.29 0.73 30.03
CA PHE A 436 -23.66 0.69 31.35
C PHE A 436 -24.56 0.02 32.40
N TRP A 437 -25.83 0.40 32.48
CA TRP A 437 -26.75 -0.15 33.47
C TRP A 437 -27.06 -1.62 33.22
N ARG A 438 -27.10 -2.06 31.96
CA ARG A 438 -27.22 -3.48 31.62
C ARG A 438 -26.00 -4.27 32.08
N LEU A 439 -24.80 -3.79 31.79
CA LEU A 439 -23.55 -4.40 32.26
C LEU A 439 -23.47 -4.45 33.78
N HIS A 440 -23.92 -3.39 34.46
CA HIS A 440 -23.99 -3.32 35.92
C HIS A 440 -24.96 -4.37 36.48
N LYS A 441 -26.17 -4.47 35.91
CA LYS A 441 -27.20 -5.45 36.32
C LYS A 441 -26.73 -6.90 36.13
N GLN A 442 -25.91 -7.17 35.13
CA GLN A 442 -25.36 -8.49 34.81
C GLN A 442 -24.02 -8.79 35.54
N ASP A 443 -23.60 -7.94 36.50
CA ASP A 443 -22.36 -8.13 37.28
C ASP A 443 -21.08 -8.24 36.41
N HIS A 444 -21.04 -7.48 35.33
CA HIS A 444 -19.89 -7.36 34.43
C HIS A 444 -18.99 -6.16 34.73
N LEU A 445 -19.31 -5.39 35.77
CA LEU A 445 -18.51 -4.24 36.21
C LEU A 445 -17.89 -4.52 37.58
N VAL A 446 -16.65 -4.10 37.77
CA VAL A 446 -15.96 -4.18 39.07
C VAL A 446 -15.43 -2.81 39.47
N GLU A 447 -15.49 -2.49 40.75
CA GLU A 447 -14.92 -1.27 41.32
C GLU A 447 -13.51 -1.56 41.84
N ASP A 448 -12.56 -0.68 41.54
CA ASP A 448 -11.21 -0.69 42.10
C ASP A 448 -10.70 0.75 42.29
N THR A 449 -9.67 0.93 43.10
CA THR A 449 -9.09 2.23 43.42
C THR A 449 -7.74 2.41 42.73
N LEU A 450 -7.55 3.53 42.05
CA LEU A 450 -6.27 3.91 41.43
C LEU A 450 -5.62 5.06 42.21
N GLU A 451 -4.31 4.97 42.41
CA GLU A 451 -3.52 6.09 42.91
C GLU A 451 -3.08 6.99 41.75
N GLN A 452 -3.42 8.27 41.83
CA GLN A 452 -3.13 9.24 40.78
C GLN A 452 -2.61 10.55 41.38
N LEU A 453 -1.85 11.29 40.58
CA LEU A 453 -1.41 12.63 40.95
C LEU A 453 -2.54 13.63 40.72
N GLN A 454 -2.90 14.37 41.77
CA GLN A 454 -3.84 15.48 41.71
C GLN A 454 -3.11 16.80 41.92
N CYS A 455 -3.28 17.74 40.99
CA CYS A 455 -2.83 19.11 41.20
C CYS A 455 -3.78 19.83 42.15
N VAL A 456 -3.23 20.37 43.25
CA VAL A 456 -4.00 21.08 44.28
C VAL A 456 -4.55 22.40 43.71
N ASP A 457 -3.75 23.13 42.93
CA ASP A 457 -4.11 24.44 42.40
C ASP A 457 -5.11 24.34 41.25
N CYS A 458 -4.86 23.41 40.30
CA CYS A 458 -5.77 23.15 39.18
C CYS A 458 -7.00 22.32 39.58
N LYS A 459 -7.08 21.84 40.83
CA LYS A 459 -8.16 20.99 41.38
C LYS A 459 -8.57 19.84 40.46
N ARG A 460 -7.60 19.19 39.82
CA ARG A 460 -7.83 18.09 38.88
C ARG A 460 -6.76 17.01 38.98
N PHE A 461 -7.14 15.79 38.64
CA PHE A 461 -6.18 14.71 38.40
C PHE A 461 -5.38 15.00 37.14
N LEU A 462 -4.09 14.66 37.17
CA LEU A 462 -3.16 14.90 36.08
C LEU A 462 -2.96 13.61 35.29
N ALA A 463 -3.26 13.67 33.99
CA ALA A 463 -2.76 12.68 33.05
C ALA A 463 -1.23 12.78 32.96
N ASP A 464 -0.56 11.69 32.60
CA ASP A 464 0.92 11.60 32.52
C ASP A 464 1.56 12.75 31.71
N ARG A 465 0.87 13.20 30.65
CA ARG A 465 1.32 14.32 29.79
C ARG A 465 1.34 15.69 30.49
N PHE A 466 0.59 15.84 31.58
CA PHE A 466 0.54 17.04 32.41
C PHE A 466 1.41 16.94 33.66
N VAL A 467 2.18 15.85 33.80
CA VAL A 467 3.13 15.65 34.88
C VAL A 467 4.54 15.67 34.31
N GLU A 468 5.38 16.48 34.90
CA GLU A 468 6.83 16.41 34.73
C GLU A 468 7.48 16.22 36.09
N GLY A 469 8.73 15.76 36.12
CA GLY A 469 9.48 15.64 37.36
C GLY A 469 10.82 14.96 37.16
N THR A 470 11.53 14.73 38.25
CA THR A 470 12.84 14.09 38.23
C THR A 470 12.69 12.57 38.08
N CYS A 471 13.35 12.00 37.07
CA CYS A 471 13.37 10.57 36.80
C CYS A 471 13.93 9.79 38.01
N PRO A 472 13.21 8.77 38.52
CA PRO A 472 13.70 8.00 39.66
C PRO A 472 14.91 7.12 39.31
N PHE A 473 15.17 6.87 38.02
CA PHE A 473 16.22 5.96 37.53
C PHE A 473 17.51 6.64 37.10
N CYS A 474 17.45 7.78 36.39
CA CYS A 474 18.64 8.49 35.90
C CYS A 474 18.77 9.93 36.42
N ASN A 475 17.86 10.38 37.28
CA ASN A 475 17.79 11.74 37.83
C ASN A 475 17.67 12.88 36.79
N PHE A 476 17.27 12.58 35.55
CA PHE A 476 16.88 13.60 34.59
C PHE A 476 15.70 14.44 35.14
N GLU A 477 15.88 15.76 35.25
CA GLU A 477 14.96 16.63 36.02
C GLU A 477 13.60 16.86 35.37
N ASP A 478 13.48 16.62 34.05
CA ASP A 478 12.31 16.95 33.24
C ASP A 478 11.66 15.71 32.60
N ALA A 479 11.70 14.56 33.28
CA ALA A 479 11.04 13.36 32.83
C ALA A 479 9.51 13.53 32.84
N ARG A 480 8.83 12.95 31.84
CA ARG A 480 7.37 12.97 31.73
C ARG A 480 6.75 11.87 32.58
N GLY A 481 5.46 11.99 32.90
CA GLY A 481 4.75 11.01 33.73
C GLY A 481 4.71 9.58 33.16
N ASP A 482 4.90 9.42 31.85
CA ASP A 482 4.83 8.14 31.13
C ASP A 482 6.20 7.59 30.74
N GLN A 483 7.18 8.46 30.51
CA GLN A 483 8.50 8.09 30.00
C GLN A 483 9.56 9.15 30.34
N CYS A 484 10.76 8.69 30.69
CA CYS A 484 11.94 9.54 30.74
C CYS A 484 12.60 9.64 29.36
N ASP A 485 12.68 10.85 28.80
CA ASP A 485 13.27 11.08 27.48
C ASP A 485 14.81 10.93 27.47
N SER A 486 15.47 10.98 28.63
CA SER A 486 16.92 10.80 28.75
C SER A 486 17.35 9.32 28.75
N CYS A 487 16.72 8.47 29.57
CA CYS A 487 17.10 7.06 29.67
C CYS A 487 16.13 6.10 28.95
N GLY A 488 15.06 6.62 28.36
CA GLY A 488 14.06 5.86 27.58
C GLY A 488 13.13 5.00 28.42
N LYS A 489 13.35 4.88 29.74
CA LYS A 489 12.56 4.06 30.65
C LYS A 489 11.14 4.62 30.72
N LEU A 490 10.13 3.78 30.48
CA LEU A 490 8.76 4.17 30.84
C LEU A 490 8.72 4.37 32.36
N ILE A 491 7.75 5.11 32.88
CA ILE A 491 7.54 5.33 34.30
C ILE A 491 6.05 5.51 34.58
N ASN A 492 5.62 5.23 35.82
CA ASN A 492 4.32 5.69 36.28
C ASN A 492 4.50 7.09 36.88
N ALA A 493 3.55 7.99 36.64
CA ALA A 493 3.70 9.38 37.09
C ALA A 493 3.89 9.52 38.60
N ILE A 494 3.30 8.63 39.40
CA ILE A 494 3.45 8.58 40.86
C ILE A 494 4.89 8.23 41.33
N GLU A 495 5.70 7.63 40.46
CA GLU A 495 7.10 7.26 40.75
C GLU A 495 8.07 8.42 40.53
N LEU A 496 7.63 9.51 39.88
CA LEU A 496 8.46 10.70 39.66
C LEU A 496 8.85 11.35 40.98
N LYS A 497 10.13 11.67 41.13
CA LYS A 497 10.62 12.49 42.24
C LYS A 497 10.31 13.95 41.93
N LYS A 498 9.89 14.74 42.93
CA LYS A 498 9.52 16.16 42.76
C LYS A 498 8.59 16.38 41.55
N PRO A 499 7.43 15.70 41.49
CA PRO A 499 6.52 15.90 40.38
C PRO A 499 6.02 17.35 40.38
N ARG A 500 5.73 17.87 39.20
CA ARG A 500 5.23 19.22 38.96
C ARG A 500 4.16 19.18 37.89
N CYS A 501 3.13 20.00 38.08
CA CYS A 501 2.06 20.16 37.10
C CYS A 501 2.57 21.01 35.94
N LYS A 502 2.50 20.49 34.71
CA LYS A 502 2.89 21.24 33.50
C LYS A 502 2.05 22.49 33.24
N VAL A 503 0.86 22.57 33.83
CA VAL A 503 -0.09 23.67 33.58
C VAL A 503 0.12 24.86 34.51
N CYS A 504 0.30 24.63 35.81
CA CYS A 504 0.47 25.72 36.78
C CYS A 504 1.84 25.75 37.48
N GLY A 505 2.70 24.74 37.25
CA GLY A 505 3.98 24.58 37.95
C GLY A 505 3.87 24.03 39.39
N GLY A 506 2.67 23.96 39.97
CA GLY A 506 2.45 23.49 41.33
C GLY A 506 2.77 21.99 41.55
N THR A 507 3.10 21.62 42.79
CA THR A 507 3.43 20.23 43.17
C THR A 507 2.15 19.39 43.36
N PRO A 508 1.89 18.37 42.52
CA PRO A 508 0.74 17.50 42.70
C PRO A 508 0.94 16.54 43.88
N LYS A 509 -0.18 16.08 44.46
CA LYS A 509 -0.22 15.11 45.55
C LYS A 509 -0.84 13.81 45.08
N VAL A 510 -0.34 12.67 45.58
CA VAL A 510 -0.97 11.37 45.34
C VAL A 510 -2.31 11.33 46.06
N ARG A 511 -3.35 10.91 45.34
CA ARG A 511 -4.73 10.75 45.81
C ARG A 511 -5.29 9.46 45.24
N SER A 512 -6.00 8.72 46.08
CA SER A 512 -6.73 7.52 45.68
C SER A 512 -8.07 7.92 45.07
N SER A 513 -8.40 7.35 43.91
CA SER A 513 -9.60 7.65 43.13
C SER A 513 -10.31 6.35 42.76
N LYS A 514 -11.61 6.24 43.05
CA LYS A 514 -12.41 5.06 42.70
C LYS A 514 -12.71 5.03 41.19
N HIS A 515 -12.65 3.84 40.60
CA HIS A 515 -12.88 3.63 39.17
C HIS A 515 -13.68 2.35 38.92
N LEU A 516 -14.51 2.38 37.87
CA LEU A 516 -15.20 1.20 37.37
C LEU A 516 -14.40 0.57 36.23
N PHE A 517 -14.42 -0.76 36.18
CA PHE A 517 -13.75 -1.58 35.19
C PHE A 517 -14.73 -2.57 34.56
N LEU A 518 -14.68 -2.69 33.24
CA LEU A 518 -15.36 -3.76 32.52
C LEU A 518 -14.60 -5.06 32.74
N ASN A 519 -15.28 -6.06 33.32
CA ASN A 519 -14.70 -7.36 33.63
C ASN A 519 -14.64 -8.25 32.38
N LEU A 520 -13.65 -7.97 31.53
CA LEU A 520 -13.42 -8.73 30.29
C LEU A 520 -13.14 -10.21 30.55
N THR A 521 -12.59 -10.56 31.72
CA THR A 521 -12.29 -11.95 32.09
C THR A 521 -13.57 -12.80 32.18
N LYS A 522 -14.66 -12.26 32.74
CA LYS A 522 -15.97 -12.95 32.77
C LYS A 522 -16.57 -13.15 31.36
N LEU A 523 -16.26 -12.25 30.43
CA LEU A 523 -16.83 -12.23 29.07
C LEU A 523 -15.98 -12.98 28.04
N GLU A 524 -14.79 -13.43 28.42
CA GLU A 524 -13.79 -13.99 27.51
C GLU A 524 -14.29 -15.22 26.75
N SER A 525 -15.04 -16.13 27.40
CA SER A 525 -15.58 -17.33 26.76
C SER A 525 -16.60 -17.01 25.68
N SER A 526 -17.55 -16.11 25.97
CA SER A 526 -18.56 -15.66 25.00
C SER A 526 -17.92 -14.92 23.83
N LEU A 527 -16.91 -14.07 24.12
CA LEU A 527 -16.14 -13.39 23.09
C LEU A 527 -15.43 -14.38 22.16
N LYS A 528 -14.74 -15.39 22.71
CA LYS A 528 -14.04 -16.42 21.91
C LYS A 528 -14.99 -17.11 20.94
N SER A 529 -16.16 -17.56 21.43
CA SER A 529 -17.17 -18.20 20.61
C SER A 529 -17.64 -17.28 19.46
N TRP A 530 -17.89 -16.01 19.76
CA TRP A 530 -18.27 -15.04 18.74
C TRP A 530 -17.15 -14.75 17.73
N VAL A 531 -15.90 -14.57 18.18
CA VAL A 531 -14.74 -14.32 17.30
C VAL A 531 -14.52 -15.49 16.36
N ASP A 532 -14.58 -16.73 16.85
CA ASP A 532 -14.38 -17.92 16.01
C ASP A 532 -15.45 -18.03 14.92
N LYS A 533 -16.71 -17.75 15.27
CA LYS A 533 -17.81 -17.70 14.31
C LYS A 533 -17.65 -16.55 13.31
N SER A 534 -17.60 -15.32 13.79
CA SER A 534 -17.58 -14.11 12.96
C SER A 534 -16.34 -14.04 12.06
N SER A 535 -15.16 -14.41 12.57
CA SER A 535 -13.93 -14.37 11.78
C SER A 535 -13.85 -15.45 10.70
N THR A 536 -14.66 -16.52 10.81
CA THR A 536 -14.72 -17.63 9.84
C THR A 536 -15.82 -17.43 8.81
N GLU A 537 -17.03 -17.08 9.26
CA GLU A 537 -18.19 -16.83 8.39
C GLU A 537 -18.09 -15.49 7.65
N GLY A 538 -17.52 -14.47 8.31
CA GLY A 538 -17.32 -13.14 7.77
C GLY A 538 -15.93 -12.92 7.17
N THR A 539 -15.75 -11.74 6.57
CA THR A 539 -14.47 -11.36 5.94
C THR A 539 -13.65 -10.49 6.88
N TRP A 540 -12.72 -11.12 7.59
CA TRP A 540 -11.76 -10.41 8.46
C TRP A 540 -10.38 -10.38 7.79
N THR A 541 -9.75 -9.20 7.77
CA THR A 541 -8.36 -9.07 7.31
C THR A 541 -7.41 -9.88 8.19
N SER A 542 -6.31 -10.36 7.59
CA SER A 542 -5.34 -11.24 8.25
C SER A 542 -4.73 -10.60 9.50
N ASN A 543 -4.41 -9.30 9.44
CA ASN A 543 -3.91 -8.51 10.56
C ASN A 543 -4.94 -8.41 11.69
N ALA A 544 -6.22 -8.18 11.40
CA ALA A 544 -7.28 -8.11 12.40
C ALA A 544 -7.45 -9.45 13.14
N ARG A 545 -7.45 -10.57 12.41
CA ARG A 545 -7.47 -11.91 13.00
C ARG A 545 -6.26 -12.15 13.90
N HIS A 546 -5.07 -11.78 13.43
CA HIS A 546 -3.83 -11.98 14.19
C HIS A 546 -3.79 -11.16 15.48
N ILE A 547 -4.12 -9.86 15.42
CA ILE A 547 -4.16 -8.96 16.58
C ILE A 547 -5.18 -9.46 17.61
N THR A 548 -6.39 -9.82 17.15
CA THR A 548 -7.46 -10.30 18.03
C THR A 548 -7.06 -11.59 18.75
N ARG A 549 -6.49 -12.56 18.02
CA ARG A 549 -5.99 -13.81 18.63
C ARG A 549 -4.89 -13.56 19.64
N GLY A 550 -3.96 -12.63 19.36
CA GLY A 550 -2.92 -12.23 20.31
C GLY A 550 -3.50 -11.73 21.63
N TRP A 551 -4.48 -10.83 21.58
CA TRP A 551 -5.17 -10.30 22.77
C TRP A 551 -5.87 -11.39 23.57
N ILE A 552 -6.53 -12.34 22.90
CA ILE A 552 -7.23 -13.44 23.56
C ILE A 552 -6.23 -14.44 24.19
N GLN A 553 -5.11 -14.72 23.53
CA GLN A 553 -4.09 -15.65 24.01
C GLN A 553 -3.34 -15.12 25.24
N GLU A 554 -3.16 -13.80 25.35
CA GLU A 554 -2.56 -13.16 26.54
C GLU A 554 -3.45 -13.23 27.79
N GLY A 555 -4.74 -13.53 27.63
CA GLY A 555 -5.76 -13.53 28.67
C GLY A 555 -6.33 -12.13 28.90
N LEU A 556 -7.66 -12.01 28.91
CA LEU A 556 -8.31 -10.71 29.06
C LEU A 556 -8.36 -10.30 30.53
N ARG A 557 -8.02 -9.02 30.79
CA ARG A 557 -8.02 -8.42 32.12
C ARG A 557 -9.07 -7.33 32.22
N PRO A 558 -9.59 -7.02 33.42
CA PRO A 558 -10.49 -5.90 33.61
C PRO A 558 -9.90 -4.60 33.06
N ARG A 559 -10.73 -3.80 32.37
CA ARG A 559 -10.31 -2.52 31.76
C ARG A 559 -11.09 -1.38 32.37
N CYS A 560 -10.39 -0.34 32.83
CA CYS A 560 -11.00 0.84 33.43
C CYS A 560 -11.82 1.62 32.40
N ILE A 561 -13.12 1.79 32.68
CA ILE A 561 -14.09 2.48 31.82
C ILE A 561 -14.45 3.89 32.31
N THR A 562 -13.78 4.41 33.35
CA THR A 562 -14.06 5.74 33.93
C THR A 562 -12.82 6.61 33.96
N ARG A 563 -12.98 7.93 33.88
CA ARG A 563 -11.89 8.91 33.98
C ARG A 563 -12.33 10.13 34.79
N ASP A 564 -11.36 10.70 35.50
CA ASP A 564 -11.49 11.98 36.21
C ASP A 564 -11.31 13.16 35.24
N LEU A 565 -12.24 13.29 34.29
CA LEU A 565 -12.30 14.38 33.31
C LEU A 565 -13.64 15.10 33.42
N LYS A 566 -13.70 16.32 32.87
CA LYS A 566 -14.96 17.06 32.76
C LYS A 566 -15.60 16.90 31.38
N TRP A 567 -14.79 16.71 30.34
CA TRP A 567 -15.25 16.51 28.97
C TRP A 567 -15.42 15.03 28.59
N GLY A 568 -16.62 14.50 28.78
CA GLY A 568 -16.98 13.11 28.48
C GLY A 568 -18.44 12.81 28.83
N THR A 569 -18.92 11.62 28.48
CA THR A 569 -20.24 11.14 28.88
C THR A 569 -20.29 10.90 30.41
N PRO A 570 -21.22 11.49 31.16
CA PRO A 570 -21.26 11.37 32.61
C PRO A 570 -21.63 9.94 33.07
N VAL A 571 -20.99 9.48 34.15
CA VAL A 571 -21.28 8.16 34.75
C VAL A 571 -22.51 8.28 35.67
N PRO A 572 -23.59 7.52 35.45
CA PRO A 572 -24.84 7.69 36.18
C PRO A 572 -24.83 6.94 37.52
N LEU A 573 -23.73 6.96 38.28
CA LEU A 573 -23.59 6.23 39.54
C LEU A 573 -23.25 7.18 40.69
N GLU A 574 -23.88 6.97 41.86
CA GLU A 574 -23.58 7.75 43.06
C GLU A 574 -22.09 7.59 43.44
N GLY A 575 -21.43 8.70 43.80
CA GLY A 575 -19.98 8.73 44.03
C GLY A 575 -19.12 8.89 42.76
N TYR A 576 -19.73 8.89 41.57
CA TYR A 576 -19.06 9.08 40.28
C TYR A 576 -19.50 10.36 39.54
N THR A 577 -20.19 11.28 40.22
CA THR A 577 -20.76 12.52 39.63
C THR A 577 -19.73 13.46 39.01
N ASP A 578 -18.48 13.40 39.47
CA ASP A 578 -17.35 14.18 38.92
C ASP A 578 -16.51 13.41 37.89
N LYS A 579 -17.00 12.25 37.42
CA LYS A 579 -16.31 11.36 36.48
C LYS A 579 -17.12 11.18 35.20
N VAL A 580 -16.39 10.87 34.14
CA VAL A 580 -16.96 10.54 32.84
C VAL A 580 -16.53 9.15 32.41
N PHE A 581 -17.25 8.55 31.47
CA PHE A 581 -16.80 7.35 30.80
C PHE A 581 -15.49 7.61 30.06
N TYR A 582 -14.63 6.59 30.05
CA TYR A 582 -13.42 6.62 29.28
C TYR A 582 -13.75 6.52 27.80
N VAL A 583 -13.20 7.40 26.97
CA VAL A 583 -13.48 7.47 25.53
C VAL A 583 -13.39 6.13 24.81
N TRP A 584 -12.46 5.24 25.19
CA TRP A 584 -12.34 3.92 24.53
C TRP A 584 -13.41 2.90 24.94
N PHE A 585 -14.26 3.22 25.93
CA PHE A 585 -15.47 2.47 26.24
C PHE A 585 -16.65 2.96 25.39
N ASP A 586 -16.88 4.27 25.31
CA ASP A 586 -18.09 4.83 24.70
C ASP A 586 -17.91 5.38 23.27
N ALA A 587 -16.70 5.58 22.76
CA ALA A 587 -16.50 5.97 21.36
C ALA A 587 -17.10 4.98 20.35
N PRO A 588 -16.96 3.64 20.52
CA PRO A 588 -17.67 2.69 19.66
C PRO A 588 -19.20 2.71 19.82
N ILE A 589 -19.72 3.12 20.99
CA ILE A 589 -21.16 3.38 21.19
C ILE A 589 -21.61 4.57 20.34
N GLY A 590 -20.67 5.45 19.96
CA GLY A 590 -20.86 6.50 18.97
C GLY A 590 -21.50 6.02 17.67
N TYR A 591 -21.23 4.80 17.20
CA TYR A 591 -21.88 4.29 15.99
C TYR A 591 -23.41 4.15 16.16
N LEU A 592 -23.85 3.69 17.34
CA LEU A 592 -25.25 3.53 17.67
C LEU A 592 -25.92 4.89 17.83
N SER A 593 -25.30 5.79 18.59
CA SER A 593 -25.86 7.12 18.85
C SER A 593 -25.90 8.01 17.62
N ILE A 594 -24.91 7.91 16.73
CA ILE A 594 -24.95 8.59 15.43
C ILE A 594 -26.12 8.04 14.59
N THR A 595 -26.35 6.73 14.61
CA THR A 595 -27.50 6.13 13.91
C THR A 595 -28.84 6.54 14.54
N ALA A 596 -28.90 6.67 15.87
CA ALA A 596 -30.06 7.16 16.60
C ALA A 596 -30.39 8.64 16.29
N ASN A 597 -29.35 9.47 16.08
CA ASN A 597 -29.53 10.84 15.60
C ASN A 597 -29.96 10.91 14.13
N TYR A 598 -29.67 9.88 13.33
CA TYR A 598 -30.15 9.75 11.95
C TYR A 598 -31.61 9.30 11.87
N THR A 599 -31.99 8.28 12.65
CA THR A 599 -33.36 7.76 12.68
C THR A 599 -33.76 7.26 14.06
N LYS A 600 -35.03 7.48 14.42
CA LYS A 600 -35.61 6.97 15.67
C LYS A 600 -35.67 5.44 15.70
N GLU A 601 -35.65 4.79 14.54
CA GLU A 601 -35.73 3.33 14.39
C GLU A 601 -34.34 2.66 14.29
N TRP A 602 -33.31 3.28 14.88
CA TRP A 602 -31.91 2.83 14.80
C TRP A 602 -31.69 1.40 15.31
N GLU A 603 -32.51 0.95 16.25
CA GLU A 603 -32.47 -0.43 16.79
C GLU A 603 -32.74 -1.48 15.70
N LYS A 604 -33.48 -1.14 14.63
CA LYS A 604 -33.65 -2.05 13.50
C LYS A 604 -32.32 -2.40 12.82
N TRP A 605 -31.33 -1.51 12.89
CA TRP A 605 -29.98 -1.74 12.39
C TRP A 605 -29.08 -2.39 13.46
N TRP A 606 -29.12 -1.88 14.69
CA TRP A 606 -28.15 -2.23 15.72
C TRP A 606 -28.60 -3.31 16.71
N LYS A 607 -29.87 -3.73 16.68
CA LYS A 607 -30.43 -4.81 17.53
C LYS A 607 -31.17 -5.86 16.70
N ASN A 608 -30.62 -6.19 15.52
CA ASN A 608 -31.22 -7.10 14.54
C ASN A 608 -30.15 -7.94 13.81
N PRO A 609 -29.34 -8.73 14.54
CA PRO A 609 -28.23 -9.49 13.98
C PRO A 609 -28.67 -10.55 12.96
N GLN A 610 -29.96 -10.89 12.90
CA GLN A 610 -30.51 -11.88 11.97
C GLN A 610 -30.71 -11.32 10.55
N GLN A 611 -30.92 -10.00 10.41
CA GLN A 611 -31.14 -9.36 9.11
C GLN A 611 -30.01 -8.44 8.67
N VAL A 612 -29.15 -8.02 9.60
CA VAL A 612 -28.12 -7.00 9.35
C VAL A 612 -26.72 -7.63 9.35
N THR A 613 -25.95 -7.32 8.31
CA THR A 613 -24.52 -7.62 8.24
C THR A 613 -23.72 -6.34 8.48
N LEU A 614 -22.97 -6.30 9.58
CA LEU A 614 -22.11 -5.17 9.96
C LEU A 614 -20.70 -5.32 9.39
N HIS A 615 -20.28 -4.31 8.63
CA HIS A 615 -18.92 -4.12 8.12
C HIS A 615 -18.26 -2.91 8.80
N GLN A 616 -17.03 -3.09 9.29
CA GLN A 616 -16.25 -2.01 9.92
C GLN A 616 -14.90 -1.79 9.24
N PHE A 617 -14.59 -0.53 8.94
CA PHE A 617 -13.35 -0.11 8.27
C PHE A 617 -12.52 0.76 9.20
N MET A 618 -11.27 0.36 9.42
CA MET A 618 -10.37 1.05 10.35
C MET A 618 -8.89 0.79 10.05
N ALA A 619 -8.00 1.52 10.71
CA ALA A 619 -6.59 1.16 10.79
C ALA A 619 -6.34 0.11 11.89
N LYS A 620 -5.22 -0.62 11.79
CA LYS A 620 -4.89 -1.77 12.66
C LYS A 620 -4.86 -1.48 14.16
N ASP A 621 -4.61 -0.24 14.55
CA ASP A 621 -4.60 0.23 15.95
C ASP A 621 -5.99 0.17 16.61
N ASN A 622 -7.06 0.32 15.83
CA ASN A 622 -8.42 0.28 16.34
C ASN A 622 -8.99 -1.13 16.51
N VAL A 623 -8.31 -2.16 15.99
CA VAL A 623 -8.80 -3.55 15.98
C VAL A 623 -9.23 -4.04 17.37
N PRO A 624 -8.40 -3.94 18.44
CA PRO A 624 -8.78 -4.49 19.74
C PRO A 624 -10.06 -3.87 20.32
N PHE A 625 -10.36 -2.62 20.01
CA PHE A 625 -11.57 -1.97 20.49
C PHE A 625 -12.82 -2.52 19.81
N HIS A 626 -12.70 -2.98 18.56
CA HIS A 626 -13.83 -3.46 17.75
C HIS A 626 -13.97 -4.98 17.70
N THR A 627 -12.92 -5.72 18.08
CA THR A 627 -12.93 -7.18 18.12
C THR A 627 -12.84 -7.75 19.53
N VAL A 628 -12.61 -6.92 20.55
CA VAL A 628 -12.55 -7.34 21.97
C VAL A 628 -13.45 -6.45 22.83
N VAL A 629 -13.11 -5.17 22.99
CA VAL A 629 -13.76 -4.31 24.01
C VAL A 629 -15.23 -4.07 23.71
N PHE A 630 -15.56 -3.61 22.50
CA PHE A 630 -16.93 -3.29 22.11
C PHE A 630 -17.81 -4.53 21.97
N PRO A 631 -17.38 -5.65 21.35
CA PRO A 631 -18.14 -6.88 21.38
C PRO A 631 -18.40 -7.40 22.80
N CYS A 632 -17.41 -7.36 23.72
CA CYS A 632 -17.65 -7.69 25.13
C CYS A 632 -18.70 -6.77 25.77
N THR A 633 -18.64 -5.48 25.48
CA THR A 633 -19.61 -4.48 25.95
C THR A 633 -21.03 -4.82 25.49
N LEU A 634 -21.21 -5.13 24.20
CA LEU A 634 -22.52 -5.46 23.63
C LEU A 634 -23.03 -6.85 24.05
N ILE A 635 -22.16 -7.86 24.11
CA ILE A 635 -22.49 -9.21 24.57
C ILE A 635 -22.90 -9.16 26.06
N GLY A 636 -22.14 -8.47 26.89
CA GLY A 636 -22.45 -8.36 28.32
C GLY A 636 -23.68 -7.51 28.62
N ALA A 637 -24.08 -6.62 27.70
CA ALA A 637 -25.34 -5.87 27.82
C ALA A 637 -26.58 -6.74 27.52
N ASP A 638 -26.40 -7.87 26.83
CA ASP A 638 -27.43 -8.88 26.52
C ASP A 638 -28.74 -8.29 25.98
N ASP A 639 -28.65 -7.53 24.89
CA ASP A 639 -29.79 -6.80 24.31
C ASP A 639 -29.93 -7.02 22.79
N ASN A 640 -29.60 -8.24 22.34
CA ASN A 640 -29.70 -8.67 20.94
C ASN A 640 -28.97 -7.74 19.93
N TYR A 641 -27.82 -7.19 20.31
CA TYR A 641 -27.07 -6.28 19.45
C TYR A 641 -26.53 -6.95 18.17
N SER A 642 -26.55 -6.21 17.06
CA SER A 642 -25.85 -6.51 15.82
C SER A 642 -24.34 -6.37 16.03
N LEU A 643 -23.64 -7.51 16.09
CA LEU A 643 -22.19 -7.55 16.25
C LEU A 643 -21.46 -7.50 14.91
N LEU A 644 -20.17 -7.17 14.95
CA LEU A 644 -19.30 -7.13 13.77
C LEU A 644 -19.32 -8.47 13.02
N ASN A 645 -19.62 -8.44 11.72
CA ASN A 645 -19.49 -9.62 10.83
C ASN A 645 -18.17 -9.58 10.07
N SER A 646 -17.82 -8.42 9.49
CA SER A 646 -16.65 -8.28 8.62
C SER A 646 -15.83 -7.04 8.96
N ILE A 647 -14.51 -7.17 9.06
CA ILE A 647 -13.59 -6.07 9.39
C ILE A 647 -12.52 -5.92 8.32
N SER A 648 -12.39 -4.69 7.82
CA SER A 648 -11.28 -4.28 6.96
C SER A 648 -10.32 -3.40 7.76
N ALA A 649 -9.27 -4.01 8.31
CA ALA A 649 -8.22 -3.29 9.01
C ALA A 649 -7.01 -3.07 8.07
N THR A 650 -6.62 -1.82 7.83
CA THR A 650 -5.46 -1.51 6.99
C THR A 650 -4.18 -1.38 7.81
N GLU A 651 -3.05 -1.63 7.13
CA GLU A 651 -1.73 -1.20 7.57
C GLU A 651 -1.57 0.33 7.37
N TYR A 652 -0.39 0.89 7.69
CA TYR A 652 -0.20 2.34 7.61
C TYR A 652 0.16 2.80 6.20
N LEU A 653 -0.31 4.00 5.85
CA LEU A 653 0.23 4.77 4.73
C LEU A 653 1.32 5.71 5.27
N ASN A 654 2.55 5.52 4.81
CA ASN A 654 3.68 6.42 5.01
C ASN A 654 3.69 7.50 3.90
N TYR A 655 4.48 8.55 4.09
CA TYR A 655 4.63 9.66 3.16
C TYR A 655 6.09 9.79 2.74
N GLU A 656 6.35 9.51 1.47
CA GLU A 656 7.70 9.26 0.93
C GLU A 656 8.43 8.26 1.85
N ASP A 657 9.63 8.59 2.32
CA ASP A 657 10.43 7.73 3.20
C ASP A 657 10.11 7.88 4.70
N ASP A 658 9.08 8.65 5.05
CA ASP A 658 8.81 9.11 6.41
C ASP A 658 7.35 8.89 6.84
N LYS A 659 7.06 9.14 8.13
CA LYS A 659 5.68 9.20 8.65
C LYS A 659 5.11 10.61 8.52
N PHE A 660 3.80 10.70 8.26
CA PHE A 660 3.04 11.96 8.35
C PHE A 660 3.30 12.66 9.69
N SER A 661 3.53 13.98 9.67
CA SER A 661 3.86 14.73 10.88
C SER A 661 3.40 16.19 10.76
N LYS A 662 2.33 16.53 11.49
CA LYS A 662 1.78 17.90 11.54
C LYS A 662 2.77 18.89 12.13
N SER A 663 3.45 18.53 13.22
CA SER A 663 4.44 19.40 13.88
C SER A 663 5.66 19.71 13.01
N ARG A 664 6.03 18.80 12.09
CA ARG A 664 7.14 19.00 11.14
C ARG A 664 6.71 19.54 9.78
N GLY A 665 5.40 19.73 9.56
CA GLY A 665 4.82 20.10 8.27
C GLY A 665 5.07 19.06 7.17
N LEU A 666 5.16 17.78 7.54
CA LEU A 666 5.54 16.69 6.64
C LEU A 666 4.31 15.86 6.25
N GLY A 667 4.05 15.80 4.95
CA GLY A 667 2.91 15.11 4.37
C GLY A 667 1.78 16.03 3.94
N VAL A 668 0.83 15.46 3.22
CA VAL A 668 -0.37 16.15 2.71
C VAL A 668 -1.53 15.90 3.67
N PHE A 669 -2.18 16.97 4.13
CA PHE A 669 -3.39 16.92 4.94
C PHE A 669 -4.64 17.12 4.06
N GLY A 670 -5.82 16.76 4.57
CA GLY A 670 -7.05 16.74 3.78
C GLY A 670 -7.41 18.09 3.14
N ASN A 671 -7.16 19.19 3.84
CA ASN A 671 -7.31 20.56 3.33
C ASN A 671 -6.24 20.89 2.27
N ASP A 672 -4.99 20.47 2.47
CA ASP A 672 -3.90 20.74 1.53
C ASP A 672 -4.10 20.05 0.17
N ALA A 673 -4.80 18.91 0.15
CA ALA A 673 -5.11 18.17 -1.06
C ALA A 673 -5.98 19.01 -2.02
N ALA A 674 -6.96 19.73 -1.48
CA ALA A 674 -7.84 20.63 -2.25
C ALA A 674 -7.06 21.78 -2.90
N ASP A 675 -6.08 22.34 -2.18
CA ASP A 675 -5.28 23.48 -2.63
C ASP A 675 -4.24 23.12 -3.71
N THR A 676 -4.10 21.85 -4.07
CA THR A 676 -3.16 21.42 -5.12
C THR A 676 -3.67 21.68 -6.53
N GLY A 677 -4.98 21.93 -6.70
CA GLY A 677 -5.62 21.99 -8.02
C GLY A 677 -5.77 20.63 -8.70
N ILE A 678 -5.29 19.55 -8.08
CA ILE A 678 -5.49 18.19 -8.57
C ILE A 678 -6.90 17.72 -8.14
N PRO A 679 -7.75 17.23 -9.06
CA PRO A 679 -9.10 16.79 -8.72
C PRO A 679 -9.12 15.65 -7.69
N ALA A 680 -10.12 15.65 -6.82
CA ALA A 680 -10.29 14.65 -5.76
C ALA A 680 -10.26 13.20 -6.28
N ASP A 681 -10.83 12.91 -7.45
CA ASP A 681 -10.84 11.56 -8.01
C ASP A 681 -9.44 11.03 -8.34
N ILE A 682 -8.47 11.90 -8.66
CA ILE A 682 -7.08 11.48 -8.90
C ILE A 682 -6.43 11.06 -7.58
N TRP A 683 -6.72 11.79 -6.49
CA TRP A 683 -6.30 11.41 -5.14
C TRP A 683 -6.93 10.09 -4.72
N ARG A 684 -8.25 9.93 -4.91
CA ARG A 684 -8.96 8.69 -4.60
C ARG A 684 -8.35 7.51 -5.36
N PHE A 685 -8.14 7.66 -6.67
CA PHE A 685 -7.51 6.65 -7.51
C PHE A 685 -6.15 6.22 -6.94
N TYR A 686 -5.25 7.17 -6.72
CA TYR A 686 -3.89 6.83 -6.32
C TYR A 686 -3.84 6.20 -4.92
N LEU A 687 -4.60 6.74 -3.97
CA LEU A 687 -4.66 6.19 -2.61
C LEU A 687 -5.25 4.77 -2.60
N LEU A 688 -6.26 4.50 -3.43
CA LEU A 688 -6.85 3.16 -3.55
C LEU A 688 -5.95 2.19 -4.31
N TYR A 689 -5.25 2.67 -5.34
CA TYR A 689 -4.21 1.91 -6.05
C TYR A 689 -3.07 1.52 -5.10
N MET A 690 -2.74 2.39 -4.15
CA MET A 690 -1.72 2.20 -3.13
C MET A 690 -2.27 1.81 -1.75
N ARG A 691 -3.51 1.30 -1.66
CA ARG A 691 -4.15 0.98 -0.38
C ARG A 691 -3.32 -0.02 0.44
N PRO A 692 -2.94 0.28 1.69
CA PRO A 692 -2.09 -0.58 2.51
C PRO A 692 -2.87 -1.77 3.12
N GLU A 693 -3.18 -2.78 2.31
CA GLU A 693 -4.01 -3.93 2.74
C GLU A 693 -3.23 -4.96 3.57
N ASN A 694 -2.09 -5.43 3.06
CA ASN A 694 -1.31 -6.51 3.67
C ASN A 694 -0.01 -6.03 4.35
N GLN A 695 0.49 -4.88 3.94
CA GLN A 695 1.72 -4.26 4.42
C GLN A 695 1.60 -2.74 4.33
N ASP A 696 2.43 -2.03 5.08
CA ASP A 696 2.55 -0.58 4.96
C ASP A 696 2.84 -0.20 3.49
N SER A 697 2.26 0.90 3.03
CA SER A 697 2.52 1.48 1.71
C SER A 697 3.05 2.90 1.87
N ALA A 698 3.74 3.43 0.88
CA ALA A 698 4.24 4.81 0.90
C ALA A 698 3.59 5.62 -0.22
N PHE A 699 3.09 6.81 0.12
CA PHE A 699 2.70 7.80 -0.87
C PHE A 699 3.96 8.41 -1.49
N SER A 700 4.09 8.41 -2.82
CA SER A 700 5.19 9.11 -3.50
C SER A 700 4.67 10.01 -4.61
N TRP A 701 5.16 11.25 -4.67
CA TRP A 701 4.77 12.19 -5.73
C TRP A 701 5.21 11.73 -7.12
N THR A 702 6.37 11.11 -7.24
CA THR A 702 6.87 10.59 -8.53
C THR A 702 5.98 9.46 -9.04
N ASP A 703 5.60 8.53 -8.16
CA ASP A 703 4.68 7.44 -8.53
C ASP A 703 3.26 7.96 -8.75
N PHE A 704 2.78 8.95 -7.97
CA PHE A 704 1.49 9.62 -8.18
C PHE A 704 1.36 10.15 -9.61
N VAL A 705 2.34 10.93 -10.08
CA VAL A 705 2.38 11.48 -11.44
C VAL A 705 2.47 10.37 -12.48
N SER A 706 3.34 9.39 -12.24
CA SER A 706 3.54 8.25 -13.14
C SER A 706 2.25 7.45 -13.34
N ARG A 707 1.54 7.11 -12.26
CA ARG A 707 0.29 6.33 -12.29
C ARG A 707 -0.87 7.09 -12.91
N ASN A 708 -0.98 8.41 -12.67
CA ASN A 708 -1.93 9.23 -13.42
C ASN A 708 -1.68 9.15 -14.93
N ASN A 709 -0.43 9.34 -15.37
CA ASN A 709 -0.12 9.41 -16.78
C ASN A 709 -0.20 8.04 -17.48
N SER A 710 0.23 6.97 -16.81
CA SER A 710 0.23 5.62 -17.38
C SER A 710 -1.13 4.93 -17.30
N GLU A 711 -1.75 4.85 -16.12
CA GLU A 711 -2.97 4.08 -15.91
C GLU A 711 -4.23 4.88 -16.27
N LEU A 712 -4.32 6.14 -15.83
CA LEU A 712 -5.51 6.95 -16.10
C LEU A 712 -5.47 7.55 -17.50
N LEU A 713 -4.41 8.28 -17.87
CA LEU A 713 -4.37 8.97 -19.17
C LEU A 713 -4.17 7.98 -20.33
N ASN A 714 -3.13 7.15 -20.30
CA ASN A 714 -2.74 6.32 -21.45
C ASN A 714 -3.53 5.01 -21.57
N ASN A 715 -4.16 4.51 -20.51
CA ASN A 715 -4.99 3.30 -20.54
C ASN A 715 -6.49 3.64 -20.45
N PHE A 716 -7.00 3.94 -19.25
CA PHE A 716 -8.44 4.09 -18.99
C PHE A 716 -9.09 5.23 -19.78
N GLY A 717 -8.52 6.43 -19.70
CA GLY A 717 -8.97 7.61 -20.41
C GLY A 717 -8.82 7.51 -21.92
N ASN A 718 -7.70 6.94 -22.39
CA ASN A 718 -7.47 6.73 -23.82
C ASN A 718 -8.51 5.79 -24.43
N PHE A 719 -8.84 4.68 -23.77
CA PHE A 719 -9.85 3.73 -24.26
C PHE A 719 -11.21 4.42 -24.43
N ILE A 720 -11.71 5.05 -23.37
CA ILE A 720 -13.03 5.69 -23.38
C ILE A 720 -13.07 6.82 -24.40
N ASN A 721 -12.05 7.68 -24.43
CA ASN A 721 -11.99 8.78 -25.38
C ASN A 721 -12.00 8.27 -26.84
N ARG A 722 -11.21 7.23 -27.17
CA ARG A 722 -11.22 6.63 -28.52
C ARG A 722 -12.58 6.05 -28.86
N ALA A 723 -13.18 5.25 -27.97
CA ALA A 723 -14.48 4.65 -28.22
C ALA A 723 -15.54 5.71 -28.57
N LEU A 724 -15.66 6.76 -27.74
CA LEU A 724 -16.67 7.80 -27.92
C LEU A 724 -16.36 8.73 -29.11
N MET A 725 -15.10 9.10 -29.32
CA MET A 725 -14.70 9.91 -30.48
C MET A 725 -14.99 9.20 -31.80
N PHE A 726 -14.86 7.88 -31.86
CA PHE A 726 -15.14 7.11 -33.07
C PHE A 726 -16.64 7.02 -33.35
N VAL A 727 -17.47 6.85 -32.33
CA VAL A 727 -18.95 6.98 -32.46
C VAL A 727 -19.30 8.36 -33.01
N GLN A 728 -18.73 9.42 -32.44
CA GLN A 728 -19.00 10.80 -32.86
C GLN A 728 -18.57 11.06 -34.31
N ASN A 729 -17.33 10.72 -34.66
CA ASN A 729 -16.72 11.12 -35.93
C ASN A 729 -17.19 10.28 -37.13
N PHE A 730 -17.44 8.99 -36.93
CA PHE A 730 -17.73 8.07 -38.03
C PHE A 730 -19.21 7.66 -38.14
N PHE A 731 -19.97 7.79 -37.06
CA PHE A 731 -21.38 7.38 -36.98
C PHE A 731 -22.30 8.51 -36.50
N GLY A 732 -21.85 9.76 -36.57
CA GLY A 732 -22.67 10.94 -36.26
C GLY A 732 -23.25 10.92 -34.84
N GLY A 733 -22.48 10.38 -33.89
CA GLY A 733 -22.88 10.27 -32.49
C GLY A 733 -23.94 9.18 -32.22
N ALA A 734 -24.35 8.39 -33.20
CA ALA A 734 -25.25 7.24 -32.99
C ALA A 734 -24.46 5.95 -32.84
N ILE A 735 -24.87 5.12 -31.88
CA ILE A 735 -24.34 3.77 -31.70
C ILE A 735 -24.71 2.91 -32.93
N PRO A 736 -23.73 2.30 -33.62
CA PRO A 736 -24.00 1.51 -34.82
C PRO A 736 -24.57 0.12 -34.49
N LEU A 737 -25.07 -0.55 -35.53
CA LEU A 737 -25.53 -1.94 -35.46
C LEU A 737 -24.40 -2.88 -35.04
N ILE A 738 -24.77 -3.98 -34.38
CA ILE A 738 -23.85 -4.99 -33.87
C ILE A 738 -24.12 -6.30 -34.60
N ASP A 739 -23.11 -6.80 -35.29
CA ASP A 739 -23.07 -8.16 -35.84
C ASP A 739 -21.81 -8.87 -35.30
N LEU A 740 -22.01 -9.84 -34.41
CA LEU A 740 -20.95 -10.44 -33.59
C LEU A 740 -20.21 -11.56 -34.33
N THR A 741 -18.91 -11.38 -34.52
CA THR A 741 -17.97 -12.43 -34.94
C THR A 741 -17.54 -13.31 -33.75
N ASP A 742 -16.87 -14.43 -34.01
CA ASP A 742 -16.37 -15.29 -32.92
C ASP A 742 -15.30 -14.61 -32.05
N GLU A 743 -14.51 -13.69 -32.61
CA GLU A 743 -13.59 -12.85 -31.85
C GLU A 743 -14.35 -11.95 -30.85
N ASP A 744 -15.47 -11.37 -31.29
CA ASP A 744 -16.31 -10.50 -30.44
C ASP A 744 -16.97 -11.30 -29.31
N LYS A 745 -17.43 -12.52 -29.61
CA LYS A 745 -18.03 -13.41 -28.61
C LYS A 745 -16.99 -13.81 -27.55
N ASN A 746 -15.75 -14.13 -27.97
CA ASN A 746 -14.65 -14.38 -27.05
C ASN A 746 -14.32 -13.14 -26.21
N PHE A 747 -14.30 -11.95 -26.81
CA PHE A 747 -14.07 -10.70 -26.10
C PHE A 747 -15.10 -10.47 -24.99
N ILE A 748 -16.40 -10.64 -25.28
CA ILE A 748 -17.48 -10.52 -24.28
C ILE A 748 -17.28 -11.52 -23.14
N ALA A 749 -16.89 -12.76 -23.45
CA ALA A 749 -16.62 -13.79 -22.44
C ALA A 749 -15.44 -13.41 -21.52
N LEU A 750 -14.36 -12.84 -22.07
CA LEU A 750 -13.23 -12.34 -21.29
C LEU A 750 -13.64 -11.19 -20.36
N ILE A 751 -14.48 -10.25 -20.84
CA ILE A 751 -15.00 -9.18 -19.99
C ILE A 751 -15.84 -9.75 -18.84
N ASN A 752 -16.69 -10.76 -19.09
CA ASN A 752 -17.47 -11.41 -18.03
C ASN A 752 -16.58 -12.05 -16.96
N LYS A 753 -15.44 -12.64 -17.36
CA LYS A 753 -14.49 -13.23 -16.41
C LYS A 753 -13.82 -12.19 -15.50
N GLU A 754 -13.37 -11.08 -16.07
CA GLU A 754 -12.81 -9.98 -15.27
C GLU A 754 -13.87 -9.32 -14.40
N LEU A 755 -15.12 -9.20 -14.88
CA LEU A 755 -16.25 -8.69 -14.11
C LEU A 755 -16.59 -9.57 -12.90
N LYS A 756 -16.64 -10.90 -13.08
CA LYS A 756 -16.80 -11.86 -11.97
C LYS A 756 -15.67 -11.71 -10.95
N THR A 757 -14.43 -11.51 -11.41
CA THR A 757 -13.27 -11.30 -10.52
C THR A 757 -13.39 -9.99 -9.73
N TYR A 758 -13.78 -8.89 -10.39
CA TYR A 758 -14.05 -7.61 -9.72
C TYR A 758 -15.11 -7.72 -8.62
N ILE A 759 -16.21 -8.42 -8.91
CA ILE A 759 -17.30 -8.66 -7.95
C ILE A 759 -16.77 -9.47 -6.76
N ASP A 760 -16.07 -10.57 -7.02
CA ASP A 760 -15.49 -11.42 -5.98
C ASP A 760 -14.51 -10.68 -5.07
N ASP A 761 -13.66 -9.81 -5.65
CA ASP A 761 -12.71 -9.00 -4.90
C ASP A 761 -13.44 -7.98 -4.02
N LEU A 762 -14.48 -7.31 -4.53
CA LEU A 762 -15.22 -6.33 -3.74
C LEU A 762 -16.14 -6.94 -2.67
N GLU A 763 -16.79 -8.08 -2.93
CA GLU A 763 -17.49 -8.85 -1.88
C GLU A 763 -16.55 -9.23 -0.73
N LYS A 764 -15.26 -9.45 -1.03
CA LYS A 764 -14.20 -9.77 -0.05
C LYS A 764 -13.41 -8.55 0.44
N MET A 765 -13.88 -7.33 0.15
CA MET A 765 -13.23 -6.06 0.52
C MET A 765 -11.76 -5.93 0.07
N ARG A 766 -11.37 -6.59 -1.03
CA ARG A 766 -10.07 -6.47 -1.71
C ARG A 766 -10.10 -5.28 -2.67
N LEU A 767 -10.19 -4.09 -2.10
CA LEU A 767 -10.48 -2.86 -2.83
C LEU A 767 -9.38 -2.53 -3.85
N ARG A 768 -8.11 -2.82 -3.52
CA ARG A 768 -6.97 -2.61 -4.40
C ARG A 768 -7.01 -3.49 -5.65
N GLU A 769 -7.32 -4.78 -5.49
CA GLU A 769 -7.40 -5.71 -6.62
C GLU A 769 -8.64 -5.43 -7.48
N GLY A 770 -9.77 -5.06 -6.87
CA GLY A 770 -10.96 -4.60 -7.61
C GLY A 770 -10.63 -3.43 -8.56
N LEU A 771 -9.84 -2.45 -8.12
CA LEU A 771 -9.42 -1.33 -8.98
C LEU A 771 -8.57 -1.81 -10.17
N ARG A 772 -7.64 -2.73 -9.92
CA ARG A 772 -6.81 -3.33 -10.98
C ARG A 772 -7.65 -4.11 -11.97
N GLY A 773 -8.70 -4.82 -11.52
CA GLY A 773 -9.69 -5.45 -12.38
C GLY A 773 -10.32 -4.46 -13.36
N VAL A 774 -10.73 -3.27 -12.88
CA VAL A 774 -11.27 -2.21 -13.77
C VAL A 774 -10.24 -1.75 -14.81
N LEU A 775 -8.99 -1.55 -14.40
CA LEU A 775 -7.91 -1.15 -15.32
C LEU A 775 -7.57 -2.25 -16.35
N ASN A 776 -7.66 -3.52 -15.94
CA ASN A 776 -7.47 -4.68 -16.82
C ASN A 776 -8.58 -4.77 -17.87
N ILE A 777 -9.84 -4.55 -17.49
CA ILE A 777 -10.98 -4.48 -18.43
C ILE A 777 -10.74 -3.39 -19.48
N SER A 778 -10.28 -2.20 -19.06
CA SER A 778 -9.89 -1.14 -20.00
C SER A 778 -8.74 -1.56 -20.92
N LYS A 779 -7.74 -2.27 -20.39
CA LYS A 779 -6.60 -2.76 -21.16
C LYS A 779 -7.03 -3.77 -22.23
N LEU A 780 -7.94 -4.71 -21.89
CA LEU A 780 -8.56 -5.63 -22.85
C LEU A 780 -9.32 -4.86 -23.94
N GLY A 781 -10.07 -3.82 -23.55
CA GLY A 781 -10.74 -2.93 -24.49
C GLY A 781 -9.77 -2.24 -25.45
N ASN A 782 -8.67 -1.68 -24.95
CA ASN A 782 -7.62 -1.09 -25.79
C ASN A 782 -7.00 -2.10 -26.76
N GLN A 783 -6.71 -3.32 -26.30
CA GLN A 783 -6.15 -4.39 -27.14
C GLN A 783 -7.12 -4.81 -28.25
N TYR A 784 -8.39 -5.04 -27.91
CA TYR A 784 -9.45 -5.37 -28.86
C TYR A 784 -9.66 -4.26 -29.90
N PHE A 785 -9.65 -3.00 -29.47
CA PHE A 785 -9.75 -1.85 -30.37
C PHE A 785 -8.52 -1.74 -31.28
N GLN A 786 -7.33 -2.10 -30.79
CA GLN A 786 -6.09 -2.03 -31.55
C GLN A 786 -5.95 -3.16 -32.57
N SER A 787 -6.29 -4.40 -32.21
CA SER A 787 -6.23 -5.56 -33.11
C SER A 787 -7.17 -5.40 -34.30
N ASN A 788 -8.35 -4.83 -34.06
CA ASN A 788 -9.37 -4.67 -35.09
C ASN A 788 -9.21 -3.43 -35.97
N GLN A 789 -8.34 -2.49 -35.61
CA GLN A 789 -8.04 -1.28 -36.40
C GLN A 789 -9.28 -0.58 -37.01
N PRO A 790 -10.31 -0.20 -36.23
CA PRO A 790 -11.54 0.36 -36.77
C PRO A 790 -11.33 1.66 -37.56
N TRP A 791 -10.22 2.40 -37.35
CA TRP A 791 -9.88 3.61 -38.13
C TRP A 791 -9.44 3.29 -39.57
N VAL A 792 -9.03 2.05 -39.84
CA VAL A 792 -8.74 1.55 -41.18
C VAL A 792 -10.04 0.99 -41.77
N LEU A 793 -10.72 0.09 -41.04
CA LEU A 793 -11.93 -0.58 -41.49
C LEU A 793 -13.05 0.39 -41.90
N VAL A 794 -13.22 1.50 -41.17
CA VAL A 794 -14.26 2.49 -41.47
C VAL A 794 -14.07 3.21 -42.82
N LYS A 795 -12.89 3.11 -43.42
CA LYS A 795 -12.56 3.66 -44.75
C LYS A 795 -12.59 2.58 -45.86
N GLY A 796 -12.89 1.33 -45.51
CA GLY A 796 -12.89 0.18 -46.41
C GLY A 796 -14.22 -0.02 -47.13
N SER A 797 -14.51 -1.28 -47.45
CA SER A 797 -15.77 -1.72 -48.05
C SER A 797 -16.96 -1.56 -47.09
N GLU A 798 -18.19 -1.73 -47.59
CA GLU A 798 -19.39 -1.71 -46.73
C GLU A 798 -19.33 -2.80 -45.63
N SER A 799 -18.75 -3.96 -45.96
CA SER A 799 -18.49 -5.03 -44.99
C SER A 799 -17.49 -4.60 -43.92
N ASP A 800 -16.40 -3.91 -44.30
CA ASP A 800 -15.41 -3.39 -43.35
C ASP A 800 -16.00 -2.31 -42.46
N ARG A 801 -16.85 -1.45 -43.04
CA ARG A 801 -17.56 -0.40 -42.29
C ARG A 801 -18.54 -1.01 -41.28
N SER A 802 -19.25 -2.07 -41.65
CA SER A 802 -20.09 -2.84 -40.73
C SER A 802 -19.27 -3.44 -39.58
N ARG A 803 -18.14 -4.09 -39.90
CA ARG A 803 -17.20 -4.61 -38.88
C ARG A 803 -16.70 -3.52 -37.94
N ALA A 804 -16.30 -2.36 -38.47
CA ALA A 804 -15.90 -1.20 -37.68
C ALA A 804 -17.03 -0.74 -36.75
N GLY A 805 -18.27 -0.75 -37.24
CA GLY A 805 -19.48 -0.51 -36.47
C GLY A 805 -19.58 -1.42 -35.24
N THR A 806 -19.52 -2.74 -35.43
CA THR A 806 -19.56 -3.71 -34.31
C THR A 806 -18.50 -3.40 -33.26
N VAL A 807 -17.23 -3.21 -33.67
CA VAL A 807 -16.10 -2.96 -32.76
C VAL A 807 -16.32 -1.69 -31.94
N ILE A 808 -16.75 -0.62 -32.59
CA ILE A 808 -16.98 0.69 -31.95
C ILE A 808 -18.19 0.62 -31.00
N SER A 809 -19.24 -0.10 -31.38
CA SER A 809 -20.43 -0.30 -30.56
C SER A 809 -20.12 -1.08 -29.28
N LEU A 810 -19.33 -2.16 -29.39
CA LEU A 810 -18.85 -2.93 -28.24
C LEU A 810 -17.95 -2.08 -27.34
N ALA A 811 -17.05 -1.28 -27.90
CA ALA A 811 -16.18 -0.40 -27.14
C ALA A 811 -16.95 0.71 -26.39
N ALA A 812 -17.99 1.26 -27.01
CA ALA A 812 -18.87 2.24 -26.36
C ALA A 812 -19.67 1.61 -25.21
N ASN A 813 -20.22 0.40 -25.41
CA ASN A 813 -20.89 -0.35 -24.36
C ASN A 813 -19.94 -0.70 -23.20
N LEU A 814 -18.69 -1.06 -23.51
CA LEU A 814 -17.67 -1.30 -22.49
C LEU A 814 -17.31 -0.01 -21.73
N SER A 815 -17.31 1.13 -22.41
CA SER A 815 -17.11 2.45 -21.77
C SER A 815 -18.22 2.75 -20.76
N TRP A 816 -19.47 2.39 -21.07
CA TRP A 816 -20.56 2.45 -20.09
C TRP A 816 -20.30 1.52 -18.89
N GLN A 817 -19.96 0.26 -19.13
CA GLN A 817 -19.68 -0.71 -18.07
C GLN A 817 -18.54 -0.23 -17.16
N LEU A 818 -17.44 0.27 -17.72
CA LEU A 818 -16.33 0.86 -16.98
C LEU A 818 -16.75 2.07 -16.15
N SER A 819 -17.69 2.88 -16.64
CA SER A 819 -18.23 4.00 -15.85
C SER A 819 -18.94 3.55 -14.58
N VAL A 820 -19.62 2.39 -14.61
CA VAL A 820 -20.29 1.82 -13.43
C VAL A 820 -19.27 1.20 -12.50
N LEU A 821 -18.30 0.43 -13.02
CA LEU A 821 -17.29 -0.26 -12.22
C LEU A 821 -16.31 0.70 -11.54
N ILE A 822 -16.03 1.86 -12.16
CA ILE A 822 -15.14 2.87 -11.57
C ILE A 822 -15.86 3.78 -10.57
N HIS A 823 -17.21 3.78 -10.54
CA HIS A 823 -17.99 4.66 -9.67
C HIS A 823 -17.62 4.59 -8.18
N PRO A 824 -17.36 3.39 -7.59
CA PRO A 824 -16.86 3.30 -6.22
C PRO A 824 -15.54 4.05 -5.99
N TYR A 825 -14.68 4.11 -7.00
CA TYR A 825 -13.31 4.62 -6.91
C TYR A 825 -13.21 6.10 -7.29
N MET A 826 -13.79 6.49 -8.43
CA MET A 826 -13.74 7.83 -9.00
C MET A 826 -15.16 8.27 -9.42
N PRO A 827 -16.00 8.68 -8.46
CA PRO A 827 -17.41 8.96 -8.73
C PRO A 827 -17.61 10.14 -9.71
N GLY A 828 -16.75 11.17 -9.69
CA GLY A 828 -16.83 12.27 -10.65
C GLY A 828 -16.48 11.87 -12.09
N VAL A 829 -15.45 11.03 -12.26
CA VAL A 829 -15.07 10.48 -13.56
C VAL A 829 -16.19 9.59 -14.09
N SER A 830 -16.77 8.75 -13.23
CA SER A 830 -17.93 7.91 -13.55
C SER A 830 -19.10 8.74 -14.08
N GLU A 831 -19.52 9.76 -13.34
CA GLU A 831 -20.60 10.68 -13.74
C GLU A 831 -20.27 11.41 -15.05
N GLU A 832 -19.01 11.79 -15.26
CA GLU A 832 -18.60 12.46 -16.48
C GLU A 832 -18.65 11.55 -17.70
N ILE A 833 -18.26 10.28 -17.59
CA ILE A 833 -18.38 9.30 -18.68
C ILE A 833 -19.87 9.10 -19.02
N GLN A 834 -20.72 8.95 -17.99
CA GLN A 834 -22.15 8.75 -18.17
C GLN A 834 -22.81 9.97 -18.85
N ARG A 835 -22.38 11.19 -18.50
CA ARG A 835 -22.82 12.43 -19.14
C ARG A 835 -22.42 12.48 -20.62
N GLN A 836 -21.18 12.10 -20.96
CA GLN A 836 -20.73 12.03 -22.35
C GLN A 836 -21.47 10.95 -23.15
N LEU A 837 -21.87 9.87 -22.50
CA LEU A 837 -22.68 8.80 -23.09
C LEU A 837 -24.17 9.15 -23.20
N GLN A 838 -24.65 10.21 -22.53
CA GLN A 838 -26.08 10.56 -22.42
C GLN A 838 -26.94 9.39 -21.89
N VAL A 839 -26.43 8.68 -20.91
CA VAL A 839 -27.21 7.63 -20.22
C VAL A 839 -27.92 8.21 -19.01
N SER A 840 -29.13 7.71 -18.74
CA SER A 840 -29.82 8.02 -17.49
C SER A 840 -29.14 7.33 -16.31
N ASP A 841 -29.27 7.91 -15.12
CA ASP A 841 -28.87 7.26 -13.85
C ASP A 841 -29.61 5.93 -13.61
N ASP A 842 -30.74 5.74 -14.31
CA ASP A 842 -31.51 4.51 -14.28
C ASP A 842 -30.70 3.31 -14.82
N GLY A 843 -30.47 2.37 -13.91
CA GLY A 843 -29.86 1.07 -14.14
C GLY A 843 -28.37 0.98 -13.83
N ASN A 844 -27.69 2.05 -13.38
CA ASN A 844 -26.29 2.00 -12.94
C ASN A 844 -26.11 1.00 -11.78
N VAL A 845 -25.97 -0.26 -12.14
CA VAL A 845 -25.99 -1.46 -11.31
C VAL A 845 -24.86 -2.34 -11.82
N VAL A 846 -24.09 -2.90 -10.89
CA VAL A 846 -23.08 -3.90 -11.23
C VAL A 846 -23.81 -5.24 -11.40
N LEU A 847 -23.95 -5.65 -12.66
CA LEU A 847 -24.47 -6.96 -13.03
C LEU A 847 -23.34 -7.99 -13.07
N ASP A 848 -23.69 -9.28 -13.04
CA ASP A 848 -22.71 -10.36 -13.12
C ASP A 848 -22.19 -10.59 -14.56
N ASN A 849 -22.81 -9.94 -15.54
CA ASN A 849 -22.52 -10.12 -16.96
C ASN A 849 -22.49 -8.78 -17.70
N PHE A 850 -21.60 -8.69 -18.69
CA PHE A 850 -21.52 -7.61 -19.65
C PHE A 850 -22.68 -7.72 -20.65
N ILE A 851 -23.47 -6.66 -20.75
CA ILE A 851 -24.67 -6.59 -21.58
C ILE A 851 -24.65 -5.31 -22.43
N PRO A 852 -25.38 -5.29 -23.57
CA PRO A 852 -25.52 -4.07 -24.35
C PRO A 852 -26.48 -3.12 -23.63
N TYR A 853 -25.95 -2.10 -22.97
CA TYR A 853 -26.75 -0.98 -22.46
C TYR A 853 -27.14 -0.06 -23.62
N LEU A 854 -26.14 0.37 -24.38
CA LEU A 854 -26.29 1.33 -25.46
C LEU A 854 -26.78 0.57 -26.69
N GLN A 855 -28.09 0.66 -26.94
CA GLN A 855 -28.72 0.03 -28.09
C GLN A 855 -28.32 0.75 -29.39
N PRO A 856 -28.30 0.05 -30.54
CA PRO A 856 -28.12 0.71 -31.83
C PRO A 856 -29.10 1.87 -32.02
N GLY A 857 -28.60 2.99 -32.53
CA GLY A 857 -29.35 4.24 -32.68
C GLY A 857 -29.29 5.17 -31.45
N HIS A 858 -28.85 4.70 -30.28
CA HIS A 858 -28.63 5.56 -29.11
C HIS A 858 -27.67 6.72 -29.44
N LYS A 859 -28.03 7.94 -29.05
CA LYS A 859 -27.22 9.14 -29.32
C LYS A 859 -26.35 9.47 -28.11
N ILE A 860 -25.04 9.52 -28.31
CA ILE A 860 -24.10 10.01 -27.29
C ILE A 860 -24.01 11.54 -27.33
N GLY A 861 -23.49 12.11 -26.25
CA GLY A 861 -23.11 13.51 -26.17
C GLY A 861 -21.76 13.79 -26.81
N LYS A 862 -21.21 14.99 -26.56
CA LYS A 862 -19.91 15.39 -27.09
C LYS A 862 -18.76 14.77 -26.28
N PRO A 863 -17.90 13.92 -26.88
CA PRO A 863 -16.77 13.34 -26.17
C PRO A 863 -15.75 14.42 -25.76
N LYS A 864 -15.13 14.25 -24.59
CA LYS A 864 -14.02 15.10 -24.13
C LYS A 864 -12.99 14.29 -23.35
N PRO A 865 -11.69 14.68 -23.37
CA PRO A 865 -10.66 14.02 -22.56
C PRO A 865 -11.03 14.02 -21.07
N LEU A 866 -10.90 12.85 -20.43
CA LEU A 866 -11.26 12.66 -19.01
C LEU A 866 -10.15 13.09 -18.04
N PHE A 867 -8.89 12.90 -18.44
CA PHE A 867 -7.73 13.18 -17.60
C PHE A 867 -6.79 14.14 -18.31
N GLN A 868 -6.07 14.90 -17.49
CA GLN A 868 -4.97 15.75 -17.95
C GLN A 868 -3.65 15.08 -17.57
N LYS A 869 -2.64 15.27 -18.41
CA LYS A 869 -1.27 14.89 -18.09
C LYS A 869 -0.79 15.75 -16.91
N ILE A 870 -0.16 15.12 -15.94
CA ILE A 870 0.56 15.84 -14.87
C ILE A 870 2.03 15.87 -15.26
N ASP A 871 2.62 17.06 -15.32
CA ASP A 871 4.03 17.23 -15.64
C ASP A 871 4.92 16.71 -14.51
N ALA A 872 6.07 16.11 -14.86
CA ALA A 872 7.00 15.55 -13.88
C ALA A 872 7.50 16.60 -12.88
N SER A 873 7.62 17.87 -13.29
CA SER A 873 8.02 18.98 -12.43
C SER A 873 7.03 19.25 -11.28
N VAL A 874 5.76 18.88 -11.44
CA VAL A 874 4.74 18.99 -10.38
C VAL A 874 5.10 18.11 -9.18
N ALA A 875 5.69 16.93 -9.43
CA ALA A 875 6.13 16.04 -8.35
C ALA A 875 7.19 16.72 -7.47
N ASP A 876 8.18 17.36 -8.08
CA ASP A 876 9.25 18.06 -7.35
C ASP A 876 8.73 19.29 -6.62
N GLN A 877 7.80 20.05 -7.23
CA GLN A 877 7.16 21.21 -6.61
C GLN A 877 6.41 20.82 -5.34
N PHE A 878 5.56 19.78 -5.41
CA PHE A 878 4.79 19.36 -4.25
C PHE A 878 5.60 18.59 -3.22
N ARG A 879 6.61 17.82 -3.64
CA ARG A 879 7.59 17.25 -2.69
C ARG A 879 8.27 18.35 -1.89
N ALA A 880 8.69 19.44 -2.53
CA ALA A 880 9.27 20.59 -1.83
C ALA A 880 8.28 21.31 -0.91
N LYS A 881 7.01 21.43 -1.34
CA LYS A 881 5.94 22.09 -0.54
C LYS A 881 5.59 21.28 0.71
N TYR A 882 5.50 19.96 0.60
CA TYR A 882 4.99 19.06 1.63
C TYR A 882 6.07 18.15 2.26
N GLY A 883 7.35 18.41 1.97
CA GLY A 883 8.53 17.67 2.46
C GLY A 883 9.03 18.11 3.86
N GLY A 884 8.28 18.98 4.54
CA GLY A 884 8.58 19.46 5.89
C GLY A 884 9.76 20.44 6.01
N ASN A 885 9.96 20.94 7.24
CA ASN A 885 10.98 21.97 7.53
C ASN A 885 12.44 21.49 7.34
N LYS A 886 12.68 20.17 7.32
CA LYS A 886 14.02 19.59 7.12
C LYS A 886 14.59 19.82 5.71
N GLN A 887 13.75 19.85 4.67
CA GLN A 887 14.22 20.17 3.31
C GLN A 887 14.56 21.65 3.14
N LYS A 888 13.89 22.55 3.87
CA LYS A 888 14.27 23.98 3.93
C LYS A 888 15.65 24.17 4.56
N GLN A 889 15.94 23.43 5.63
CA GLN A 889 17.26 23.45 6.28
C GLN A 889 18.34 22.81 5.40
N LYS A 890 18.11 21.62 4.80
CA LYS A 890 19.09 20.97 3.89
C LYS A 890 19.51 21.86 2.70
N LYS A 891 18.60 22.70 2.19
CA LYS A 891 18.93 23.71 1.15
C LYS A 891 19.74 24.90 1.68
N GLN A 892 19.56 25.28 2.94
CA GLN A 892 20.38 26.31 3.60
C GLN A 892 21.78 25.76 3.92
N THR A 893 21.89 24.54 4.47
CA THR A 893 23.19 23.93 4.80
C THR A 893 24.01 23.60 3.56
N ALA A 894 23.39 23.14 2.47
CA ALA A 894 24.10 22.93 1.20
C ALA A 894 24.57 24.25 0.55
N GLY A 895 23.87 25.37 0.82
CA GLY A 895 24.31 26.71 0.41
C GLY A 895 25.45 27.25 1.27
N GLU A 896 25.49 26.90 2.56
CA GLU A 896 26.55 27.27 3.50
C GLU A 896 27.81 26.40 3.37
N GLU A 897 27.68 25.09 3.09
CA GLU A 897 28.82 24.19 2.84
C GLU A 897 29.49 24.47 1.48
N ALA A 898 28.73 24.92 0.47
CA ALA A 898 29.30 25.41 -0.79
C ALA A 898 30.00 26.78 -0.63
N ALA A 899 29.64 27.56 0.41
CA ALA A 899 30.31 28.82 0.74
C ALA A 899 31.57 28.61 1.62
N ASN A 900 31.58 27.56 2.45
CA ASN A 900 32.69 27.27 3.39
C ASN A 900 33.83 26.41 2.81
N THR A 901 33.79 26.03 1.53
CA THR A 901 34.86 25.28 0.87
C THR A 901 35.85 26.14 0.06
N SER A 902 35.75 27.48 0.19
CA SER A 902 36.72 28.42 -0.40
C SER A 902 37.32 29.39 0.62
N ASP A 903 37.67 28.91 1.82
CA ASP A 903 38.50 29.67 2.75
C ASP A 903 39.95 29.18 2.72
N GLY A 904 40.70 29.81 1.82
CA GLY A 904 42.15 29.83 1.80
C GLY A 904 42.61 31.25 1.42
N ASN A 905 42.94 32.05 2.43
CA ASN A 905 43.74 33.28 2.43
C ASN A 905 43.49 34.31 1.31
N ALA A 906 42.73 35.38 1.60
CA ALA A 906 42.97 36.73 1.07
C ALA A 906 42.07 37.76 1.79
N ALA A 907 42.55 38.29 2.93
CA ALA A 907 42.09 39.58 3.43
C ALA A 907 43.03 40.66 2.84
N ASP A 908 42.43 41.75 2.36
CA ASP A 908 43.03 42.92 1.69
C ASP A 908 43.58 42.71 0.27
N MET A 909 42.67 42.68 -0.72
CA MET A 909 42.99 42.94 -2.13
C MET A 909 42.39 44.29 -2.55
N ASP A 910 43.18 45.12 -3.22
CA ASP A 910 42.70 46.42 -3.73
C ASP A 910 41.71 46.28 -4.91
N VAL A 911 40.99 47.36 -5.18
CA VAL A 911 39.96 47.45 -6.25
C VAL A 911 40.55 47.13 -7.63
N ALA A 912 41.81 47.50 -7.89
CA ALA A 912 42.46 47.26 -9.17
C ALA A 912 42.74 45.77 -9.42
N THR A 913 43.10 45.04 -8.36
CA THR A 913 43.39 43.61 -8.39
C THR A 913 42.10 42.80 -8.57
N LEU A 914 41.00 43.21 -7.92
CA LEU A 914 39.68 42.61 -8.10
C LEU A 914 39.15 42.79 -9.54
N GLN A 915 39.36 43.97 -10.14
CA GLN A 915 38.98 44.22 -11.54
C GLN A 915 39.81 43.36 -12.51
N ALA A 916 41.10 43.16 -12.26
CA ALA A 916 41.94 42.28 -13.07
C ALA A 916 41.49 40.81 -13.01
N GLU A 917 41.16 40.29 -11.82
CA GLU A 917 40.71 38.90 -11.66
C GLU A 917 39.30 38.68 -12.23
N ILE A 918 38.41 39.68 -12.17
CA ILE A 918 37.10 39.65 -12.85
C ILE A 918 37.27 39.56 -14.37
N THR A 919 38.19 40.33 -14.95
CA THR A 919 38.47 40.26 -16.40
C THR A 919 38.99 38.89 -16.78
N LYS A 920 39.99 38.38 -16.05
CA LYS A 920 40.60 37.07 -16.28
C LYS A 920 39.58 35.92 -16.16
N GLN A 921 38.73 35.97 -15.13
CA GLN A 921 37.67 34.98 -14.92
C GLN A 921 36.56 35.11 -15.97
N GLY A 922 36.24 36.33 -16.42
CA GLY A 922 35.31 36.59 -17.51
C GLY A 922 35.79 36.01 -18.85
N ASP A 923 37.08 36.13 -19.14
CA ASP A 923 37.70 35.57 -20.34
C ASP A 923 37.75 34.04 -20.29
N LYS A 924 37.99 33.45 -19.11
CA LYS A 924 37.91 32.00 -18.90
C LYS A 924 36.50 31.46 -19.17
N VAL A 925 35.46 32.14 -18.68
CA VAL A 925 34.05 31.78 -18.97
C VAL A 925 33.73 31.92 -20.45
N ARG A 926 34.22 32.97 -21.12
CA ARG A 926 34.04 33.15 -22.57
C ARG A 926 34.73 32.06 -23.37
N LYS A 927 35.95 31.69 -23.00
CA LYS A 927 36.71 30.60 -23.62
C LYS A 927 35.98 29.27 -23.51
N LEU A 928 35.51 28.91 -22.31
CA LEU A 928 34.74 27.69 -22.07
C LEU A 928 33.41 27.65 -22.86
N LYS A 929 32.73 28.80 -23.00
CA LYS A 929 31.52 28.90 -23.83
C LYS A 929 31.82 28.76 -25.32
N THR A 930 32.96 29.28 -25.77
CA THR A 930 33.42 29.18 -27.16
C THR A 930 33.84 27.74 -27.51
N GLU A 931 34.43 27.04 -26.55
CA GLU A 931 34.85 25.63 -26.64
C GLU A 931 33.68 24.63 -26.45
N LYS A 932 32.45 25.10 -26.24
CA LYS A 932 31.25 24.28 -25.96
C LYS A 932 31.45 23.28 -24.80
N ALA A 933 32.14 23.70 -23.74
CA ALA A 933 32.31 22.90 -22.54
C ALA A 933 30.96 22.55 -21.89
N GLU A 934 30.93 21.45 -21.12
CA GLU A 934 29.73 21.00 -20.41
C GLU A 934 29.12 22.10 -19.54
N LYS A 935 27.79 22.16 -19.54
CA LYS A 935 27.02 23.24 -18.91
C LYS A 935 27.35 23.40 -17.42
N GLU A 936 27.57 22.30 -16.71
CA GLU A 936 27.94 22.30 -15.29
C GLU A 936 29.29 22.98 -15.02
N LYS A 937 30.28 22.79 -15.90
CA LYS A 937 31.59 23.45 -15.80
C LYS A 937 31.50 24.95 -16.11
N VAL A 938 30.67 25.32 -17.08
CA VAL A 938 30.42 26.73 -17.41
C VAL A 938 29.70 27.43 -16.25
N ASP A 939 28.69 26.78 -15.67
CA ASP A 939 27.88 27.33 -14.58
C ASP A 939 28.71 27.50 -13.29
N ALA A 940 29.62 26.57 -12.98
CA ALA A 940 30.57 26.70 -11.86
C ALA A 940 31.48 27.93 -12.00
N GLU A 941 32.06 28.15 -13.19
CA GLU A 941 32.98 29.28 -13.42
C GLU A 941 32.24 30.62 -13.50
N VAL A 942 30.96 30.63 -13.92
CA VAL A 942 30.06 31.79 -13.86
C VAL A 942 29.73 32.17 -12.41
N ALA A 943 29.53 31.18 -11.52
CA ALA A 943 29.28 31.45 -10.11
C ALA A 943 30.48 32.16 -9.45
N ILE A 944 31.72 31.73 -9.77
CA ILE A 944 32.95 32.39 -9.30
C ILE A 944 33.02 33.84 -9.81
N LEU A 945 32.68 34.07 -11.09
CA LEU A 945 32.65 35.41 -11.68
C LEU A 945 31.65 36.34 -10.97
N LEU A 946 30.46 35.83 -10.63
CA LEU A 946 29.44 36.59 -9.90
C LEU A 946 29.89 36.91 -8.47
N ALA A 947 30.54 35.97 -7.79
CA ALA A 947 31.10 36.18 -6.45
C ALA A 947 32.18 37.28 -6.45
N LEU A 948 33.09 37.28 -7.44
CA LEU A 948 34.11 38.33 -7.59
C LEU A 948 33.50 39.72 -7.83
N LYS A 949 32.45 39.82 -8.67
CA LYS A 949 31.73 41.09 -8.89
C LYS A 949 31.02 41.59 -7.63
N LYS A 950 30.49 40.68 -6.82
CA LYS A 950 29.86 41.03 -5.54
C LYS A 950 30.90 41.58 -4.55
N LYS A 951 32.10 40.97 -4.50
CA LYS A 951 33.23 41.49 -3.70
C LYS A 951 33.70 42.87 -4.17
N LEU A 952 33.76 43.11 -5.49
CA LEU A 952 34.08 44.43 -6.05
C LEU A 952 33.01 45.48 -5.69
N ALA A 953 31.72 45.13 -5.78
CA ALA A 953 30.62 46.04 -5.40
C ALA A 953 30.72 46.48 -3.93
N VAL A 954 31.04 45.54 -3.03
CA VAL A 954 31.28 45.82 -1.61
C VAL A 954 32.52 46.69 -1.40
N ALA A 955 33.62 46.43 -2.12
CA ALA A 955 34.85 47.23 -2.05
C ALA A 955 34.69 48.65 -2.60
N GLU A 956 33.79 48.85 -3.58
CA GLU A 956 33.45 50.16 -4.15
C GLU A 956 32.31 50.89 -3.39
N GLY A 957 31.80 50.31 -2.28
CA GLY A 957 30.73 50.89 -1.47
C GLY A 957 29.34 50.92 -2.14
N LYS A 958 29.10 50.05 -3.12
CA LYS A 958 27.82 49.92 -3.85
C LYS A 958 26.99 48.75 -3.30
N ASP A 959 25.66 48.87 -3.35
CA ASP A 959 24.77 47.78 -2.93
C ASP A 959 24.96 46.55 -3.86
N PRO A 960 25.36 45.39 -3.32
CA PRO A 960 25.62 44.19 -4.12
C PRO A 960 24.36 43.59 -4.81
N ASN A 961 23.15 44.05 -4.49
CA ASN A 961 21.91 43.56 -5.07
C ASN A 961 21.30 44.47 -6.17
N GLU A 962 21.90 45.63 -6.49
CA GLU A 962 21.34 46.55 -7.50
C GLU A 962 21.50 46.05 -8.96
N GLN A 963 22.44 45.15 -9.25
CA GLN A 963 22.70 44.71 -10.64
C GLN A 963 21.80 43.56 -11.15
N GLU A 964 21.09 42.83 -10.29
CA GLU A 964 20.21 41.73 -10.75
C GLU A 964 18.90 42.22 -11.40
N ASN A 965 18.48 43.46 -11.15
CA ASN A 965 17.18 43.97 -11.60
C ASN A 965 17.17 44.65 -12.99
N ASN A 966 18.33 44.88 -13.63
CA ASN A 966 18.39 45.61 -14.90
C ASN A 966 18.39 44.75 -16.18
N SER A 967 18.24 43.42 -16.09
CA SER A 967 18.23 42.53 -17.27
C SER A 967 16.85 42.01 -17.71
N LYS A 968 15.77 42.30 -16.98
CA LYS A 968 14.39 41.87 -17.32
C LYS A 968 13.50 42.94 -17.95
N GLY A 969 14.02 44.15 -18.20
CA GLY A 969 13.23 45.31 -18.61
C GLY A 969 13.61 45.95 -19.94
N LYS A 970 13.81 45.20 -21.05
CA LYS A 970 13.83 45.78 -22.43
C LYS A 970 13.80 44.70 -23.51
N LYS A 971 12.61 44.21 -23.88
CA LYS A 971 12.25 43.75 -25.25
C LYS A 971 10.79 43.25 -25.31
N LYS A 972 9.84 44.18 -25.48
CA LYS A 972 8.61 44.00 -26.26
C LYS A 972 8.15 45.37 -26.73
N GLY A 973 8.37 45.67 -28.01
CA GLY A 973 7.90 46.90 -28.64
C GLY A 973 8.49 47.19 -30.02
N LYS A 974 7.91 46.55 -31.05
CA LYS A 974 7.81 46.89 -32.51
C LYS A 974 8.03 45.63 -33.36
N LYS A 975 7.05 44.71 -33.47
CA LYS A 975 5.80 44.67 -34.28
C LYS A 975 6.02 44.45 -35.79
N LYS A 976 6.24 43.19 -36.17
CA LYS A 976 5.62 42.45 -37.28
C LYS A 976 6.08 41.00 -37.19
#